data_AF-A0A553NBL2-F1
#
_entry.id   AF-A0A553NBL2-F1
#
_cell.length_a   1.000
_cell.length_b   1.000
_cell.length_c   1.000
_cell.angle_alpha   90.00
_cell.angle_beta   90.00
_cell.angle_gamma   90.00
#
_symmetry.space_group_name_H-M   'P 1'
#
loop_
_entity.id
_entity.type
_entity.pdbx_description
1 polymer ?
#
loop_
_entity_poly.entity_id
_entity_poly.type
_entity_poly.pdbx_seq_one_letter_code
_entity_poly.pdbx_strand_id
1 'polypeptide(L)'
;SNCEDEQKAFTPKIKRPRLRFRPQDRVLKTSPKDRLISRSKDGDVDEDEDNLTSASDREDRQVANPLRTRKRVRRPIINSSLKSSLSTSNDDDDDNAQSSSRFAPSRGGFGLNRPTDDDEDNTQDSFVSSSNRFSSSSSKSSSDRNSLSPKLTTPKDNGYKVVCYYTNWSQYRPTIGKFYPKDIDPFLCTHLIFAFGWIKGGKLTSFESSDIAADGKSGLYQRVLAHKATNPKLKVLLAIGGWSFGTSKFKSMSDTRFSRQTFIFSAIQFLRRHNFDGLDMDWEYPKQADKQNFVALLKELRESFEFEAAETGNERLLLSAAVPVGPDNVRGGYDVPSVSKWLDFVNLMAYDFHGKWEKQTGHNAPLYAPSSDSEWRKQLSVSFAAEMWTRLGTPKEKLVIGMPTYGRSFTLSNPGQYIVNSPAKDGGKAGEYTREAGFLAYYEVCQMLLKGASYVWDDEMKVPYLVDGDQWVGFDDERSIRYKMDWIKTNGYAGAMVWSVDMDDFNGTVCGSGVKYPLIGAIREELLGIPRDTVAPGIEAADIDWESNSVPDNLRAPRVFCYFTNWSYKRPGMGKFTPEDIDATLCTHIVFAFATIKDNRLAESEENDAGDAYTEGTYDRIMKLKEKNPLLKVLLAVGGWAFGSKPFRDLTENVFRMNGFVYDSIEFLRKYEFDGMDIDWEYPRGADDRAAFVALIKELRLAFEGEHKSARKPKLLLTAAVPASFEAIAAGYDVPELAKYLDYINVMTYDFHGQWEDTVGHNSPLFPLNSASSFQKKLTVDFAAKEWARQGAPMEKLIIGMPVYGRTFTLADPAKFDIGAEVLKGGEAGRYTGEEGFLSYYEICDFLHEDNTTLVWDNEQQVPFAYRGNQWVGFDDERSLKTKITWLKTEGFGGIMVWSVDLDDFRGYCGTGKYPLLKAMNKELEDYMVELKYNGPYSTPRGDGSEPIVEQKLCDDEGGAVSFHRDANDCKMYFVCQGTVQHHKTCPDSLVYNEDEKVCDWP
;
A
#
# COMPACT_ATOMS: atom_id res chain seq x y z
N SER A 1 -30.49 6.17 35.20
CA SER A 1 -30.59 5.12 36.23
C SER A 1 -29.31 5.01 37.04
N ASN A 2 -28.16 4.68 36.43
CA ASN A 2 -27.04 4.09 37.18
C ASN A 2 -26.36 5.01 38.23
N CYS A 3 -26.22 6.32 37.97
CA CYS A 3 -25.57 7.25 38.92
C CYS A 3 -26.36 7.45 40.24
N GLU A 4 -27.65 7.12 40.26
CA GLU A 4 -28.53 7.44 41.38
C GLU A 4 -28.27 6.56 42.62
N ASP A 5 -27.59 5.42 42.47
CA ASP A 5 -27.33 4.47 43.56
C ASP A 5 -25.95 4.66 44.21
N GLU A 6 -25.03 5.39 43.58
CA GLU A 6 -23.77 5.82 44.22
C GLU A 6 -24.04 6.91 45.27
N GLN A 7 -24.81 7.95 44.92
CA GLN A 7 -25.18 9.07 45.81
C GLN A 7 -25.98 8.66 47.06
N LYS A 8 -26.54 7.43 47.09
CA LYS A 8 -27.24 6.90 48.27
C LYS A 8 -26.29 6.26 49.29
N ALA A 9 -24.99 6.10 49.00
CA ALA A 9 -24.05 5.34 49.82
C ALA A 9 -23.43 6.10 51.01
N PHE A 10 -23.24 7.42 50.93
CA PHE A 10 -22.46 8.18 51.93
C PHE A 10 -23.19 9.42 52.50
N THR A 11 -23.73 9.31 53.72
CA THR A 11 -24.20 10.49 54.49
C THR A 11 -23.76 10.51 55.97
N PRO A 12 -22.67 11.21 56.31
CA PRO A 12 -22.31 11.56 57.69
C PRO A 12 -22.82 12.96 58.05
N LYS A 13 -23.72 13.06 59.05
CA LYS A 13 -24.29 14.35 59.52
C LYS A 13 -23.25 15.20 60.27
N ILE A 14 -22.83 16.34 59.72
CA ILE A 14 -22.11 17.40 60.47
C ILE A 14 -22.77 18.77 60.27
N LYS A 15 -22.84 19.57 61.34
CA LYS A 15 -23.53 20.87 61.40
C LYS A 15 -22.63 22.02 60.94
N ARG A 16 -23.21 23.05 60.30
CA ARG A 16 -22.66 24.42 60.29
C ARG A 16 -23.64 25.43 60.91
N PRO A 17 -23.17 26.44 61.67
CA PRO A 17 -24.00 27.55 62.16
C PRO A 17 -24.23 28.64 61.09
N ARG A 18 -25.16 29.56 61.39
CA ARG A 18 -25.64 30.65 60.51
C ARG A 18 -24.71 31.87 60.47
N LEU A 19 -24.88 32.72 59.44
CA LEU A 19 -24.96 34.22 59.41
C LEU A 19 -24.47 34.73 58.01
N ARG A 20 -24.92 35.83 57.41
CA ARG A 20 -26.22 36.58 57.39
C ARG A 20 -26.18 37.61 56.22
N PHE A 21 -27.33 37.92 55.61
CA PHE A 21 -27.83 39.23 55.07
C PHE A 21 -26.80 40.37 54.78
N ARG A 22 -26.90 41.21 53.71
CA ARG A 22 -27.88 41.44 52.62
C ARG A 22 -27.24 42.37 51.52
N PRO A 23 -27.91 42.70 50.39
CA PRO A 23 -27.30 43.39 49.22
C PRO A 23 -27.54 44.91 49.16
N GLN A 24 -27.02 45.59 48.11
CA GLN A 24 -27.62 46.82 47.58
C GLN A 24 -27.35 47.11 46.07
N ASP A 25 -28.45 47.11 45.31
CA ASP A 25 -28.88 48.04 44.24
C ASP A 25 -27.91 48.92 43.39
N ARG A 26 -27.98 48.69 42.06
CA ARG A 26 -28.48 49.62 40.99
C ARG A 26 -27.67 50.81 40.39
N VAL A 27 -27.93 50.99 39.09
CA VAL A 27 -28.46 52.21 38.37
C VAL A 27 -27.61 52.90 37.28
N LEU A 28 -27.96 52.56 36.02
CA LEU A 28 -28.26 53.42 34.83
C LEU A 28 -27.28 54.46 34.23
N LYS A 29 -27.04 54.26 32.91
CA LYS A 29 -27.03 55.27 31.80
C LYS A 29 -25.92 56.36 31.86
N THR A 30 -25.65 57.18 30.82
CA THR A 30 -26.27 57.49 29.52
C THR A 30 -25.25 57.51 28.35
N SER A 31 -25.74 57.48 27.11
CA SER A 31 -25.05 57.84 25.84
C SER A 31 -25.27 59.35 25.53
N PRO A 32 -25.13 59.92 24.30
CA PRO A 32 -24.63 59.43 22.99
C PRO A 32 -23.78 60.47 22.18
N LYS A 33 -23.66 60.26 20.85
CA LYS A 33 -23.61 61.29 19.76
C LYS A 33 -22.26 62.03 19.50
N ASP A 34 -21.94 62.55 18.29
CA ASP A 34 -22.69 62.69 17.01
C ASP A 34 -21.74 63.04 15.80
N ARG A 35 -22.21 62.89 14.53
CA ARG A 35 -21.92 63.76 13.32
C ARG A 35 -20.55 63.70 12.57
N LEU A 36 -20.38 64.04 11.25
CA LEU A 36 -21.27 64.29 10.07
C LEU A 36 -20.56 64.39 8.67
N ILE A 37 -21.29 63.99 7.60
CA ILE A 37 -21.46 64.59 6.23
C ILE A 37 -20.41 64.56 5.07
N SER A 38 -21.02 64.52 3.85
CA SER A 38 -20.57 64.77 2.45
C SER A 38 -19.69 63.72 1.78
N ARG A 39 -19.98 63.15 0.58
CA ARG A 39 -20.75 63.47 -0.66
C ARG A 39 -20.11 64.44 -1.67
N SER A 40 -19.64 63.90 -2.80
CA SER A 40 -19.84 64.34 -4.22
C SER A 40 -18.87 63.58 -5.15
N LYS A 41 -19.09 63.37 -6.46
CA LYS A 41 -20.32 63.25 -7.29
C LYS A 41 -19.95 62.55 -8.63
N ASP A 42 -20.94 61.89 -9.23
CA ASP A 42 -21.22 61.57 -10.65
C ASP A 42 -20.10 61.50 -11.73
N GLY A 43 -20.20 60.52 -12.63
CA GLY A 43 -19.47 60.48 -13.91
C GLY A 43 -19.55 59.13 -14.65
N ASP A 44 -20.57 58.95 -15.50
CA ASP A 44 -20.72 57.77 -16.38
C ASP A 44 -19.89 57.89 -17.69
N VAL A 45 -19.69 56.76 -18.40
CA VAL A 45 -19.96 56.53 -19.84
C VAL A 45 -19.30 55.23 -20.34
N ASP A 46 -20.06 54.37 -21.02
CA ASP A 46 -19.60 53.19 -21.79
C ASP A 46 -19.27 53.57 -23.25
N GLU A 47 -18.41 52.80 -23.93
CA GLU A 47 -18.57 52.48 -25.38
C GLU A 47 -17.70 51.27 -25.81
N ASP A 48 -18.00 50.71 -27.00
CA ASP A 48 -17.70 49.34 -27.44
C ASP A 48 -16.55 49.18 -28.49
N GLU A 49 -16.29 47.92 -28.88
CA GLU A 49 -15.52 47.45 -30.07
C GLU A 49 -13.97 47.69 -30.07
N ASP A 50 -13.11 46.99 -30.83
CA ASP A 50 -13.31 46.03 -31.94
C ASP A 50 -12.21 44.91 -31.97
N ASN A 51 -12.33 43.96 -32.89
CA ASN A 51 -11.35 42.94 -33.27
C ASN A 51 -10.10 43.53 -33.94
N LEU A 52 -8.99 42.76 -33.90
CA LEU A 52 -8.10 42.64 -35.07
C LEU A 52 -7.23 41.37 -35.01
N THR A 53 -6.97 40.78 -36.19
CA THR A 53 -6.02 39.67 -36.38
C THR A 53 -4.79 40.13 -37.16
N SER A 54 -3.64 39.50 -36.94
CA SER A 54 -2.52 39.55 -37.89
C SER A 54 -1.59 38.35 -37.72
N ALA A 55 -0.89 37.99 -38.80
CA ALA A 55 0.10 36.92 -38.82
C ALA A 55 1.22 37.23 -39.84
N SER A 56 2.46 37.25 -39.35
CA SER A 56 3.74 37.35 -40.08
C SER A 56 4.87 37.31 -39.03
N ASP A 57 6.14 36.98 -39.33
CA ASP A 57 6.76 36.74 -40.64
C ASP A 57 7.88 35.66 -40.59
N ARG A 58 8.55 35.42 -41.72
CA ARG A 58 9.74 34.55 -41.85
C ARG A 58 11.02 35.34 -42.12
N GLU A 59 12.16 34.87 -41.58
CA GLU A 59 13.48 34.71 -42.24
C GLU A 59 14.39 33.96 -41.23
N ASP A 60 15.09 32.85 -41.47
CA ASP A 60 15.91 32.33 -42.58
C ASP A 60 17.37 32.80 -42.58
N ARG A 61 18.31 31.95 -42.10
CA ARG A 61 19.67 31.75 -42.66
C ARG A 61 20.45 30.57 -42.03
N GLN A 62 21.54 30.20 -42.72
CA GLN A 62 22.27 28.92 -42.59
C GLN A 62 23.77 29.11 -42.21
N VAL A 63 24.53 27.99 -42.22
CA VAL A 63 26.01 27.84 -42.23
C VAL A 63 26.62 27.84 -40.80
N ALA A 64 27.54 26.94 -40.40
CA ALA A 64 28.50 26.13 -41.17
C ALA A 64 28.58 24.62 -40.80
N ASN A 65 29.33 23.84 -41.60
CA ASN A 65 29.66 22.42 -41.37
C ASN A 65 30.96 22.02 -42.12
N PRO A 66 31.89 21.28 -41.49
CA PRO A 66 32.80 20.36 -42.20
C PRO A 66 32.76 18.92 -41.61
N LEU A 67 32.44 17.86 -42.37
CA LEU A 67 33.32 17.16 -43.34
C LEU A 67 34.60 16.57 -42.70
N ARG A 68 34.82 15.24 -42.60
CA ARG A 68 35.13 14.25 -43.68
C ARG A 68 35.33 12.83 -43.09
N THR A 69 35.27 11.66 -43.77
CA THR A 69 34.55 11.19 -44.99
C THR A 69 34.64 9.64 -45.13
N ARG A 70 33.50 8.97 -45.38
CA ARG A 70 33.27 7.82 -46.31
C ARG A 70 34.21 6.58 -46.35
N LYS A 71 33.58 5.39 -46.39
CA LYS A 71 33.52 4.56 -47.64
C LYS A 71 32.31 3.61 -47.67
N ARG A 72 31.91 3.15 -48.87
CA ARG A 72 30.60 2.51 -49.19
C ARG A 72 30.66 1.71 -50.51
N VAL A 73 30.23 0.44 -50.52
CA VAL A 73 30.08 -0.46 -51.69
C VAL A 73 29.06 -1.54 -51.31
N ARG A 74 28.09 -2.04 -52.12
CA ARG A 74 27.41 -1.61 -53.37
C ARG A 74 26.04 -2.36 -53.44
N ARG A 75 25.10 -1.92 -54.28
CA ARG A 75 23.91 -2.69 -54.73
C ARG A 75 23.79 -2.63 -56.27
N PRO A 76 23.07 -3.59 -56.86
CA PRO A 76 22.10 -3.29 -57.92
C PRO A 76 20.76 -4.07 -57.76
N ILE A 77 19.80 -4.04 -58.69
CA ILE A 77 18.97 -2.88 -59.14
C ILE A 77 17.73 -3.41 -59.93
N ILE A 78 16.55 -2.74 -59.84
CA ILE A 78 15.38 -2.82 -60.79
C ILE A 78 14.62 -4.18 -60.83
N ASN A 79 13.27 -4.32 -60.95
CA ASN A 79 12.08 -3.44 -61.14
C ASN A 79 10.81 -4.19 -60.58
N SER A 80 9.50 -3.84 -60.69
CA SER A 80 8.67 -2.67 -61.11
C SER A 80 7.19 -2.84 -60.63
N SER A 81 6.32 -1.85 -60.90
CA SER A 81 4.85 -1.93 -61.23
C SER A 81 3.91 -2.91 -60.47
N LEU A 82 2.82 -2.54 -59.77
CA LEU A 82 1.69 -1.57 -59.93
C LEU A 82 0.35 -2.19 -60.44
N LYS A 83 -0.70 -2.13 -59.60
CA LYS A 83 -2.16 -2.00 -59.92
C LYS A 83 -2.86 -3.16 -60.70
N SER A 84 -4.21 -3.27 -60.82
CA SER A 84 -5.36 -3.00 -59.89
C SER A 84 -6.74 -3.35 -60.57
N SER A 85 -7.63 -4.14 -59.94
CA SER A 85 -9.08 -4.27 -60.24
C SER A 85 -9.74 -5.29 -59.27
N LEU A 86 -10.87 -5.07 -58.58
CA LEU A 86 -12.27 -4.78 -58.97
C LEU A 86 -13.13 -6.00 -59.38
N SER A 87 -13.66 -6.68 -58.34
CA SER A 87 -15.06 -7.13 -58.08
C SER A 87 -16.07 -7.63 -59.15
N THR A 88 -16.98 -8.47 -58.65
CA THR A 88 -18.43 -8.66 -59.00
C THR A 88 -18.86 -9.25 -60.35
N SER A 89 -19.37 -10.49 -60.31
CA SER A 89 -20.66 -10.98 -60.89
C SER A 89 -20.75 -12.52 -60.83
N ASN A 90 -21.90 -13.20 -60.64
CA ASN A 90 -23.17 -12.89 -59.94
C ASN A 90 -24.02 -14.20 -59.78
N ASP A 91 -25.20 -14.08 -59.17
CA ASP A 91 -26.43 -14.91 -59.31
C ASP A 91 -26.57 -16.35 -58.72
N ASP A 92 -27.59 -16.47 -57.85
CA ASP A 92 -28.73 -17.43 -57.79
C ASP A 92 -28.58 -18.93 -57.40
N ASP A 93 -28.91 -19.20 -56.12
CA ASP A 93 -30.03 -20.00 -55.56
C ASP A 93 -30.53 -21.36 -56.12
N ASP A 94 -30.85 -22.23 -55.14
CA ASP A 94 -31.91 -23.25 -55.02
C ASP A 94 -32.06 -24.49 -55.96
N ASP A 95 -31.55 -25.62 -55.42
CA ASP A 95 -32.36 -26.68 -54.75
C ASP A 95 -32.83 -27.99 -55.47
N ASN A 96 -32.81 -29.06 -54.66
CA ASN A 96 -33.66 -30.26 -54.60
C ASN A 96 -33.46 -31.52 -55.51
N ALA A 97 -34.14 -32.58 -55.05
CA ALA A 97 -34.55 -33.85 -55.69
C ALA A 97 -33.55 -35.03 -55.85
N GLN A 98 -33.92 -36.31 -55.64
CA GLN A 98 -34.94 -36.95 -54.77
C GLN A 98 -34.85 -38.51 -54.76
N SER A 99 -35.35 -39.17 -53.68
CA SER A 99 -35.82 -40.60 -53.61
C SER A 99 -34.73 -41.72 -53.73
N SER A 100 -34.93 -43.03 -53.47
CA SER A 100 -36.08 -43.96 -53.17
C SER A 100 -35.54 -45.29 -52.54
N SER A 101 -36.25 -46.34 -52.06
CA SER A 101 -37.56 -46.49 -51.35
C SER A 101 -37.82 -47.95 -50.87
N ARG A 102 -38.40 -48.14 -49.65
CA ARG A 102 -39.25 -49.27 -49.11
C ARG A 102 -38.85 -50.77 -49.22
N PHE A 103 -38.87 -51.53 -48.11
CA PHE A 103 -39.91 -52.55 -47.70
C PHE A 103 -39.50 -53.39 -46.45
N ALA A 104 -40.36 -54.28 -45.95
CA ALA A 104 -40.25 -55.07 -44.68
C ALA A 104 -40.50 -56.60 -44.95
N PRO A 105 -40.73 -57.55 -43.99
CA PRO A 105 -40.70 -57.54 -42.51
C PRO A 105 -40.05 -58.81 -41.84
N SER A 106 -40.05 -58.95 -40.48
CA SER A 106 -40.68 -60.08 -39.71
C SER A 106 -40.08 -60.48 -38.34
N ARG A 107 -41.00 -60.75 -37.39
CA ARG A 107 -41.02 -61.64 -36.19
C ARG A 107 -39.73 -62.06 -35.42
N GLY A 108 -39.71 -61.68 -34.14
CA GLY A 108 -39.13 -62.40 -32.98
C GLY A 108 -39.81 -61.87 -31.71
N GLY A 109 -40.01 -62.67 -30.64
CA GLY A 109 -40.86 -62.27 -29.49
C GLY A 109 -40.51 -62.89 -28.14
N PHE A 110 -41.41 -62.69 -27.15
CA PHE A 110 -41.24 -62.82 -25.69
C PHE A 110 -40.38 -61.71 -25.06
N GLY A 111 -40.71 -61.15 -23.89
CA GLY A 111 -41.88 -61.34 -23.01
C GLY A 111 -42.06 -60.17 -22.03
N LEU A 112 -43.27 -60.01 -21.47
CA LEU A 112 -43.68 -58.86 -20.65
C LEU A 112 -43.14 -58.90 -19.21
N ASN A 113 -42.78 -57.74 -18.63
CA ASN A 113 -43.61 -57.10 -17.60
C ASN A 113 -43.08 -55.72 -17.14
N ARG A 114 -44.03 -54.80 -16.93
CA ARG A 114 -44.03 -53.59 -16.07
C ARG A 114 -45.16 -53.84 -15.03
N PRO A 115 -45.25 -53.18 -13.85
CA PRO A 115 -45.56 -51.74 -13.78
C PRO A 115 -44.92 -51.01 -12.53
N THR A 116 -44.64 -49.70 -12.59
CA THR A 116 -45.38 -48.52 -12.05
C THR A 116 -45.25 -48.20 -10.55
N ASP A 117 -44.68 -47.01 -10.28
CA ASP A 117 -45.28 -45.83 -9.62
C ASP A 117 -45.84 -45.90 -8.17
N ASP A 118 -45.20 -45.12 -7.28
CA ASP A 118 -45.70 -44.05 -6.38
C ASP A 118 -46.65 -44.29 -5.15
N ASP A 119 -46.15 -43.76 -4.00
CA ASP A 119 -46.78 -42.93 -2.94
C ASP A 119 -47.64 -43.40 -1.72
N GLU A 120 -47.39 -42.64 -0.63
CA GLU A 120 -48.16 -42.26 0.60
C GLU A 120 -48.64 -43.24 1.71
N ASP A 121 -47.88 -43.22 2.84
CA ASP A 121 -48.24 -42.60 4.15
C ASP A 121 -48.95 -43.36 5.33
N ASN A 122 -48.57 -42.89 6.54
CA ASN A 122 -49.28 -42.75 7.83
C ASN A 122 -49.39 -43.87 8.88
N THR A 123 -48.82 -43.63 10.08
CA THR A 123 -49.56 -43.59 11.37
C THR A 123 -48.71 -42.97 12.51
N GLN A 124 -49.33 -42.56 13.63
CA GLN A 124 -48.81 -41.57 14.61
C GLN A 124 -48.53 -42.11 16.04
N ASP A 125 -48.22 -41.18 16.97
CA ASP A 125 -48.25 -41.21 18.46
C ASP A 125 -46.97 -41.52 19.27
N SER A 126 -46.69 -40.87 20.43
CA SER A 126 -47.24 -39.61 20.99
C SER A 126 -46.41 -38.98 22.16
N PHE A 127 -46.46 -37.64 22.25
CA PHE A 127 -46.56 -36.73 23.43
C PHE A 127 -45.66 -36.80 24.72
N VAL A 128 -44.91 -35.69 24.90
CA VAL A 128 -44.87 -34.81 26.12
C VAL A 128 -44.04 -35.25 27.37
N SER A 129 -43.91 -34.35 28.34
CA SER A 129 -42.66 -34.03 29.05
C SER A 129 -42.75 -33.87 30.59
N SER A 130 -41.56 -33.74 31.20
CA SER A 130 -41.22 -32.87 32.36
C SER A 130 -41.85 -33.12 33.74
N SER A 131 -41.04 -33.55 34.72
CA SER A 131 -40.71 -32.82 35.98
C SER A 131 -39.95 -33.70 37.00
N ASN A 132 -39.30 -33.23 38.07
CA ASN A 132 -38.45 -32.05 38.42
C ASN A 132 -38.07 -32.19 39.94
N ARG A 133 -37.03 -31.50 40.44
CA ARG A 133 -36.60 -31.37 41.87
C ARG A 133 -35.93 -32.64 42.47
N PHE A 134 -35.05 -32.62 43.49
CA PHE A 134 -34.41 -31.59 44.36
C PHE A 134 -33.14 -32.21 45.04
N SER A 135 -32.26 -31.54 45.80
CA SER A 135 -32.19 -30.15 46.31
C SER A 135 -30.74 -29.59 46.33
N SER A 136 -30.04 -29.51 47.48
CA SER A 136 -28.77 -28.76 47.68
C SER A 136 -28.07 -29.00 49.04
N SER A 137 -26.74 -28.78 49.11
CA SER A 137 -26.06 -28.27 50.34
C SER A 137 -24.59 -27.79 50.17
N SER A 138 -24.36 -26.52 50.51
CA SER A 138 -23.16 -25.89 51.13
C SER A 138 -21.71 -26.38 50.86
N SER A 139 -20.98 -25.59 50.05
CA SER A 139 -19.68 -24.93 50.34
C SER A 139 -18.47 -25.68 50.97
N LYS A 140 -17.31 -25.61 50.29
CA LYS A 140 -16.06 -25.04 50.86
C LYS A 140 -15.05 -24.65 49.79
N SER A 141 -14.11 -23.78 50.15
CA SER A 141 -13.07 -23.22 49.28
C SER A 141 -11.75 -23.98 49.33
N SER A 142 -11.11 -24.17 48.18
CA SER A 142 -9.64 -24.13 48.05
C SER A 142 -9.26 -23.87 46.60
N SER A 143 -8.17 -23.14 46.40
CA SER A 143 -7.52 -22.97 45.10
C SER A 143 -6.72 -24.21 44.70
N ASP A 144 -6.70 -24.55 43.42
CA ASP A 144 -5.42 -24.76 42.72
C ASP A 144 -5.58 -24.67 41.20
N ARG A 145 -4.52 -24.25 40.51
CA ARG A 145 -4.48 -24.15 39.04
C ARG A 145 -3.79 -25.39 38.46
N ASN A 146 -4.45 -26.08 37.53
CA ASN A 146 -3.80 -26.82 36.44
C ASN A 146 -4.83 -27.33 35.42
N SER A 147 -5.29 -26.44 34.53
CA SER A 147 -6.06 -26.84 33.34
C SER A 147 -5.12 -27.11 32.17
N LEU A 148 -5.05 -28.38 31.78
CA LEU A 148 -4.31 -28.94 30.64
C LEU A 148 -4.24 -28.03 29.42
N SER A 149 -3.03 -27.84 28.89
CA SER A 149 -2.82 -27.31 27.54
C SER A 149 -3.45 -28.23 26.50
N PRO A 150 -4.01 -27.69 25.39
CA PRO A 150 -4.57 -28.51 24.33
C PRO A 150 -3.45 -29.36 23.68
N LYS A 151 -3.69 -30.67 23.56
CA LYS A 151 -2.76 -31.56 22.84
C LYS A 151 -2.85 -31.29 21.35
N LEU A 152 -1.71 -30.96 20.73
CA LEU A 152 -1.55 -31.00 19.28
C LEU A 152 -1.94 -32.39 18.76
N THR A 153 -3.02 -32.47 18.00
CA THR A 153 -3.39 -33.69 17.26
C THR A 153 -2.46 -33.85 16.07
N THR A 154 -1.79 -34.99 15.94
CA THR A 154 -0.97 -35.33 14.78
C THR A 154 -1.82 -35.28 13.50
N PRO A 155 -1.38 -34.59 12.42
CA PRO A 155 -2.10 -34.57 11.15
C PRO A 155 -2.40 -35.98 10.63
N LYS A 156 -3.60 -36.16 10.05
CA LYS A 156 -3.89 -37.35 9.24
C LYS A 156 -3.16 -37.24 7.91
N ASP A 157 -2.53 -38.33 7.48
CA ASP A 157 -1.95 -38.41 6.14
C ASP A 157 -3.10 -38.59 5.12
N ASN A 158 -3.63 -37.48 4.63
CA ASN A 158 -4.81 -37.44 3.75
C ASN A 158 -4.51 -37.83 2.29
N GLY A 159 -3.26 -38.09 1.92
CA GLY A 159 -2.85 -38.57 0.59
C GLY A 159 -2.81 -37.53 -0.55
N TYR A 160 -3.31 -36.30 -0.31
CA TYR A 160 -3.24 -35.20 -1.29
C TYR A 160 -1.80 -34.74 -1.55
N LYS A 161 -1.55 -34.27 -2.78
CA LYS A 161 -0.27 -33.69 -3.21
C LYS A 161 -0.34 -32.16 -3.21
N VAL A 162 0.77 -31.52 -2.86
CA VAL A 162 1.02 -30.08 -3.04
C VAL A 162 2.32 -29.98 -3.82
N VAL A 163 2.21 -29.67 -5.11
CA VAL A 163 3.30 -29.80 -6.11
C VAL A 163 3.73 -28.42 -6.58
N CYS A 164 4.77 -27.84 -6.00
CA CYS A 164 5.16 -26.46 -6.26
C CYS A 164 6.31 -26.38 -7.27
N TYR A 165 6.13 -25.64 -8.36
CA TYR A 165 7.21 -25.32 -9.29
C TYR A 165 8.09 -24.19 -8.73
N TYR A 166 9.41 -24.36 -8.78
CA TYR A 166 10.41 -23.34 -8.51
C TYR A 166 11.11 -22.94 -9.81
N THR A 167 11.06 -21.66 -10.18
CA THR A 167 11.70 -21.17 -11.41
C THR A 167 13.12 -20.67 -11.12
N ASN A 168 14.12 -21.13 -11.88
CA ASN A 168 15.50 -20.72 -11.63
C ASN A 168 15.78 -19.25 -11.98
N TRP A 169 15.02 -18.65 -12.91
CA TRP A 169 15.17 -17.24 -13.27
C TRP A 169 14.63 -16.25 -12.22
N SER A 170 13.86 -16.73 -11.22
CA SER A 170 13.38 -15.90 -10.09
C SER A 170 14.51 -15.23 -9.30
N GLN A 171 15.73 -15.80 -9.34
CA GLN A 171 16.96 -15.22 -8.77
C GLN A 171 17.34 -13.84 -9.37
N TYR A 172 16.82 -13.52 -10.56
CA TYR A 172 17.14 -12.31 -11.33
C TYR A 172 16.09 -11.20 -11.22
N ARG A 173 14.94 -11.45 -10.57
CA ARG A 173 13.96 -10.40 -10.31
C ARG A 173 14.56 -9.31 -9.39
N PRO A 174 14.11 -8.04 -9.51
CA PRO A 174 14.54 -6.96 -8.65
C PRO A 174 13.88 -7.03 -7.26
N THR A 175 14.45 -6.26 -6.31
CA THR A 175 13.79 -5.81 -5.06
C THR A 175 12.95 -6.90 -4.37
N ILE A 176 11.63 -6.71 -4.20
CA ILE A 176 10.78 -7.64 -3.44
C ILE A 176 10.48 -8.94 -4.17
N GLY A 177 10.52 -8.97 -5.51
CA GLY A 177 10.27 -10.17 -6.30
C GLY A 177 11.44 -11.15 -6.34
N LYS A 178 12.59 -10.79 -5.74
CA LYS A 178 13.85 -11.54 -5.83
C LYS A 178 13.84 -12.76 -4.91
N PHE A 179 13.85 -13.95 -5.51
CA PHE A 179 13.62 -15.20 -4.81
C PHE A 179 14.79 -16.19 -4.94
N TYR A 180 15.04 -16.99 -3.90
CA TYR A 180 16.01 -18.09 -3.92
C TYR A 180 15.47 -19.35 -3.23
N PRO A 181 16.09 -20.53 -3.45
CA PRO A 181 15.69 -21.75 -2.77
C PRO A 181 15.67 -21.67 -1.23
N LYS A 182 16.47 -20.76 -0.63
CA LYS A 182 16.52 -20.53 0.82
C LYS A 182 15.25 -19.91 1.41
N ASP A 183 14.36 -19.38 0.56
CA ASP A 183 13.14 -18.68 0.94
C ASP A 183 11.93 -19.62 0.97
N ILE A 184 12.05 -20.82 0.38
CA ILE A 184 11.06 -21.91 0.44
C ILE A 184 11.11 -22.56 1.84
N ASP A 185 9.95 -22.66 2.50
CA ASP A 185 9.79 -23.54 3.67
C ASP A 185 9.83 -25.03 3.25
N PRO A 186 10.70 -25.87 3.85
CA PRO A 186 10.75 -27.31 3.61
C PRO A 186 9.43 -28.07 3.79
N PHE A 187 8.47 -27.52 4.54
CA PHE A 187 7.16 -28.12 4.82
C PHE A 187 6.00 -27.50 4.04
N LEU A 188 6.25 -26.54 3.14
CA LEU A 188 5.22 -25.87 2.35
C LEU A 188 4.55 -26.80 1.33
N CYS A 189 5.35 -27.65 0.68
CA CYS A 189 4.93 -28.48 -0.44
C CYS A 189 5.33 -29.95 -0.20
N THR A 190 4.56 -30.92 -0.71
CA THR A 190 4.94 -32.35 -0.65
C THR A 190 5.90 -32.73 -1.79
N HIS A 191 5.84 -32.00 -2.90
CA HIS A 191 6.77 -32.10 -4.02
C HIS A 191 7.24 -30.70 -4.43
N LEU A 192 8.54 -30.54 -4.69
CA LEU A 192 9.09 -29.41 -5.44
C LEU A 192 9.48 -29.87 -6.84
N ILE A 193 9.20 -29.06 -7.86
CA ILE A 193 9.63 -29.31 -9.23
C ILE A 193 10.51 -28.15 -9.70
N PHE A 194 11.76 -28.46 -10.08
CA PHE A 194 12.71 -27.46 -10.55
C PHE A 194 12.46 -27.14 -12.03
N ALA A 195 12.05 -25.92 -12.34
CA ALA A 195 11.92 -25.37 -13.69
C ALA A 195 13.20 -24.59 -14.07
N PHE A 196 14.05 -25.06 -15.00
CA PHE A 196 13.98 -26.31 -15.77
C PHE A 196 15.39 -26.92 -15.99
N GLY A 197 15.43 -28.18 -16.43
CA GLY A 197 16.56 -28.76 -17.16
C GLY A 197 16.47 -28.50 -18.67
N TRP A 198 17.44 -29.00 -19.44
CA TRP A 198 17.54 -28.74 -20.88
C TRP A 198 17.97 -29.96 -21.69
N ILE A 199 17.83 -29.92 -23.03
CA ILE A 199 18.37 -30.94 -23.95
C ILE A 199 19.51 -30.36 -24.78
N LYS A 200 20.69 -30.99 -24.69
CA LYS A 200 21.85 -30.71 -25.54
C LYS A 200 22.39 -32.02 -26.13
N GLY A 201 22.48 -32.10 -27.46
CA GLY A 201 22.95 -33.31 -28.16
C GLY A 201 22.09 -34.56 -27.89
N GLY A 202 20.78 -34.39 -27.69
CA GLY A 202 19.86 -35.49 -27.36
C GLY A 202 19.92 -35.99 -25.91
N LYS A 203 20.64 -35.29 -25.02
CA LYS A 203 20.84 -35.66 -23.61
C LYS A 203 20.36 -34.58 -22.65
N LEU A 204 19.94 -34.98 -21.45
CA LEU A 204 19.59 -34.07 -20.35
C LEU A 204 20.84 -33.32 -19.85
N THR A 205 20.72 -32.01 -19.71
CA THR A 205 21.71 -31.10 -19.09
C THR A 205 21.01 -30.10 -18.17
N SER A 206 21.78 -29.28 -17.43
CA SER A 206 21.22 -28.07 -16.84
C SER A 206 20.79 -27.05 -17.89
N PHE A 207 20.00 -26.05 -17.47
CA PHE A 207 19.62 -24.91 -18.29
C PHE A 207 20.77 -23.89 -18.33
N GLU A 208 21.29 -23.54 -17.16
CA GLU A 208 22.41 -22.62 -16.98
C GLU A 208 23.54 -23.22 -16.13
N SER A 209 24.62 -22.47 -15.96
CA SER A 209 25.77 -22.86 -15.12
C SER A 209 25.51 -22.67 -13.62
N SER A 210 24.62 -21.76 -13.23
CA SER A 210 24.28 -21.47 -11.83
C SER A 210 23.42 -22.56 -11.18
N ASP A 211 22.74 -23.38 -11.98
CA ASP A 211 22.00 -24.56 -11.52
C ASP A 211 22.91 -25.58 -10.82
N ILE A 212 24.13 -25.76 -11.35
CA ILE A 212 25.10 -26.78 -10.93
C ILE A 212 26.18 -26.17 -10.02
N ALA A 213 26.79 -26.99 -9.16
CA ALA A 213 27.88 -26.53 -8.30
C ALA A 213 29.17 -26.32 -9.10
N ALA A 214 29.84 -25.19 -8.86
CA ALA A 214 31.10 -24.79 -9.50
C ALA A 214 31.95 -23.99 -8.50
N ASP A 215 33.28 -24.06 -8.64
CA ASP A 215 34.25 -23.23 -7.91
C ASP A 215 34.04 -23.17 -6.38
N GLY A 216 33.65 -24.31 -5.79
CA GLY A 216 33.38 -24.44 -4.34
C GLY A 216 32.04 -23.88 -3.88
N LYS A 217 31.19 -23.38 -4.77
CA LYS A 217 29.86 -22.83 -4.48
C LYS A 217 28.75 -23.81 -4.88
N SER A 218 27.74 -23.94 -4.03
CA SER A 218 26.56 -24.75 -4.31
C SER A 218 25.62 -24.06 -5.30
N GLY A 219 25.38 -24.71 -6.44
CA GLY A 219 24.40 -24.31 -7.43
C GLY A 219 22.95 -24.52 -6.95
N LEU A 220 21.99 -23.97 -7.69
CA LEU A 220 20.58 -23.97 -7.29
C LEU A 220 20.01 -25.37 -7.05
N TYR A 221 20.41 -26.40 -7.82
CA TYR A 221 19.96 -27.78 -7.58
C TYR A 221 20.29 -28.23 -6.14
N GLN A 222 21.54 -28.07 -5.71
CA GLN A 222 21.96 -28.44 -4.34
C GLN A 222 21.19 -27.65 -3.28
N ARG A 223 20.88 -26.38 -3.55
CA ARG A 223 20.17 -25.50 -2.60
C ARG A 223 18.69 -25.86 -2.44
N VAL A 224 18.01 -26.29 -3.51
CA VAL A 224 16.63 -26.84 -3.43
C VAL A 224 16.64 -28.21 -2.74
N LEU A 225 17.59 -29.07 -3.10
CA LEU A 225 17.68 -30.44 -2.57
C LEU A 225 18.08 -30.51 -1.10
N ALA A 226 18.75 -29.48 -0.56
CA ALA A 226 19.07 -29.36 0.85
C ALA A 226 17.83 -29.44 1.76
N HIS A 227 16.65 -29.01 1.28
CA HIS A 227 15.39 -29.10 2.02
C HIS A 227 15.00 -30.52 2.42
N LYS A 228 15.45 -31.54 1.67
CA LYS A 228 15.22 -32.95 2.04
C LYS A 228 15.94 -33.37 3.33
N ALA A 229 16.93 -32.61 3.80
CA ALA A 229 17.55 -32.83 5.11
C ALA A 229 16.64 -32.37 6.27
N THR A 230 15.81 -31.34 6.05
CA THR A 230 14.84 -30.84 7.04
C THR A 230 13.50 -31.57 6.94
N ASN A 231 13.04 -31.86 5.73
CA ASN A 231 11.83 -32.65 5.45
C ASN A 231 12.17 -33.89 4.62
N PRO A 232 12.51 -35.05 5.24
CA PRO A 232 12.80 -36.29 4.50
C PRO A 232 11.62 -36.91 3.73
N LYS A 233 10.39 -36.40 3.89
CA LYS A 233 9.24 -36.79 3.04
C LYS A 233 9.19 -36.04 1.71
N LEU A 234 9.84 -34.87 1.61
CA LEU A 234 9.83 -34.02 0.42
C LEU A 234 10.45 -34.75 -0.78
N LYS A 235 9.73 -34.77 -1.91
CA LYS A 235 10.27 -35.20 -3.21
C LYS A 235 10.65 -33.98 -4.05
N VAL A 236 11.79 -34.03 -4.71
CA VAL A 236 12.28 -32.97 -5.60
C VAL A 236 12.51 -33.57 -6.98
N LEU A 237 11.73 -33.12 -7.96
CA LEU A 237 11.84 -33.53 -9.36
C LEU A 237 12.52 -32.42 -10.18
N LEU A 238 13.11 -32.80 -11.30
CA LEU A 238 13.56 -31.86 -12.33
C LEU A 238 12.53 -31.85 -13.46
N ALA A 239 11.94 -30.69 -13.77
CA ALA A 239 11.15 -30.55 -14.99
C ALA A 239 12.07 -30.36 -16.19
N ILE A 240 11.66 -30.86 -17.35
CA ILE A 240 12.29 -30.56 -18.63
C ILE A 240 11.24 -30.05 -19.60
N GLY A 241 11.51 -28.90 -20.23
CA GLY A 241 10.62 -28.29 -21.21
C GLY A 241 10.17 -26.89 -20.87
N GLY A 242 8.86 -26.65 -20.93
CA GLY A 242 8.21 -25.34 -20.79
C GLY A 242 8.30 -24.47 -22.04
N TRP A 243 7.45 -23.44 -22.10
CA TRP A 243 7.24 -22.56 -23.26
C TRP A 243 8.51 -22.18 -24.05
N SER A 244 9.53 -21.65 -23.37
CA SER A 244 10.79 -21.18 -23.97
C SER A 244 11.69 -22.30 -24.53
N PHE A 245 11.43 -23.56 -24.20
CA PHE A 245 12.16 -24.72 -24.73
C PHE A 245 11.71 -25.08 -26.16
N GLY A 246 10.40 -24.97 -26.40
CA GLY A 246 9.74 -25.22 -27.69
C GLY A 246 9.71 -26.68 -28.16
N THR A 247 8.78 -27.01 -29.06
CA THR A 247 8.51 -28.40 -29.46
C THR A 247 9.63 -29.11 -30.23
N SER A 248 10.55 -28.38 -30.87
CA SER A 248 11.50 -28.97 -31.83
C SER A 248 12.48 -29.96 -31.20
N LYS A 249 12.95 -29.71 -29.96
CA LYS A 249 13.87 -30.61 -29.27
C LYS A 249 13.16 -31.89 -28.81
N PHE A 250 11.92 -31.78 -28.32
CA PHE A 250 11.11 -32.94 -27.96
C PHE A 250 10.78 -33.82 -29.15
N LYS A 251 10.45 -33.22 -30.31
CA LYS A 251 10.29 -33.94 -31.59
C LYS A 251 11.56 -34.73 -31.91
N SER A 252 12.71 -34.06 -32.04
CA SER A 252 13.99 -34.72 -32.38
C SER A 252 14.45 -35.78 -31.37
N MET A 253 14.06 -35.66 -30.10
CA MET A 253 14.40 -36.65 -29.08
C MET A 253 13.43 -37.84 -29.08
N SER A 254 12.12 -37.60 -29.22
CA SER A 254 11.10 -38.66 -29.16
C SER A 254 10.95 -39.47 -30.46
N ASP A 255 11.39 -38.94 -31.61
CA ASP A 255 11.20 -39.51 -32.94
C ASP A 255 11.58 -41.00 -33.08
N THR A 256 12.78 -41.38 -32.63
CA THR A 256 13.29 -42.75 -32.78
C THR A 256 13.54 -43.42 -31.43
N ARG A 257 13.50 -44.75 -31.38
CA ARG A 257 13.92 -45.50 -30.18
C ARG A 257 15.38 -45.18 -29.81
N PHE A 258 16.28 -44.95 -30.77
CA PHE A 258 17.67 -44.60 -30.49
C PHE A 258 17.81 -43.24 -29.80
N SER A 259 17.09 -42.22 -30.29
CA SER A 259 17.10 -40.88 -29.68
C SER A 259 16.42 -40.87 -28.31
N ARG A 260 15.31 -41.60 -28.13
CA ARG A 260 14.66 -41.81 -26.82
C ARG A 260 15.59 -42.47 -25.82
N GLN A 261 16.19 -43.60 -26.16
CA GLN A 261 17.12 -44.32 -25.27
C GLN A 261 18.36 -43.47 -24.94
N THR A 262 18.89 -42.70 -25.91
CA THR A 262 20.00 -41.75 -25.68
C THR A 262 19.64 -40.70 -24.62
N PHE A 263 18.41 -40.18 -24.67
CA PHE A 263 17.90 -39.26 -23.65
C PHE A 263 17.70 -39.97 -22.30
N ILE A 264 16.99 -41.10 -22.27
CA ILE A 264 16.63 -41.84 -21.05
C ILE A 264 17.86 -42.23 -20.23
N PHE A 265 18.88 -42.83 -20.85
CA PHE A 265 20.11 -43.19 -20.14
C PHE A 265 20.86 -41.96 -19.61
N SER A 266 20.82 -40.82 -20.32
CA SER A 266 21.38 -39.56 -19.81
C SER A 266 20.56 -38.98 -18.66
N ALA A 267 19.23 -39.11 -18.70
CA ALA A 267 18.33 -38.60 -17.68
C ALA A 267 18.55 -39.32 -16.35
N ILE A 268 18.55 -40.67 -16.35
CA ILE A 268 18.84 -41.48 -15.15
C ILE A 268 20.19 -41.09 -14.53
N GLN A 269 21.25 -41.01 -15.35
CA GLN A 269 22.59 -40.63 -14.87
C GLN A 269 22.64 -39.20 -14.29
N PHE A 270 21.91 -38.26 -14.89
CA PHE A 270 21.86 -36.87 -14.43
C PHE A 270 21.07 -36.74 -13.12
N LEU A 271 19.86 -37.29 -13.07
CA LEU A 271 18.97 -37.24 -11.92
C LEU A 271 19.62 -37.89 -10.69
N ARG A 272 20.19 -39.10 -10.82
CA ARG A 272 20.89 -39.77 -9.72
C ARG A 272 22.18 -39.05 -9.30
N ARG A 273 23.00 -38.54 -10.24
CA ARG A 273 24.19 -37.72 -9.92
C ARG A 273 23.84 -36.48 -9.11
N HIS A 274 22.71 -35.86 -9.43
CA HIS A 274 22.25 -34.65 -8.76
C HIS A 274 21.24 -34.95 -7.62
N ASN A 275 21.00 -36.21 -7.23
CA ASN A 275 20.11 -36.62 -6.14
C ASN A 275 18.63 -36.17 -6.27
N PHE A 276 18.13 -36.03 -7.50
CA PHE A 276 16.70 -35.82 -7.78
C PHE A 276 15.90 -37.12 -7.60
N ASP A 277 14.64 -36.99 -7.18
CA ASP A 277 13.72 -38.10 -6.93
C ASP A 277 12.84 -38.44 -8.15
N GLY A 278 12.92 -37.67 -9.24
CA GLY A 278 12.15 -37.94 -10.46
C GLY A 278 12.29 -36.88 -11.56
N LEU A 279 11.55 -37.09 -12.64
CA LEU A 279 11.51 -36.24 -13.84
C LEU A 279 10.07 -35.80 -14.12
N ASP A 280 9.86 -34.51 -14.40
CA ASP A 280 8.61 -34.00 -14.96
C ASP A 280 8.79 -33.63 -16.45
N MET A 281 7.83 -34.02 -17.28
CA MET A 281 7.86 -33.88 -18.73
C MET A 281 6.92 -32.76 -19.21
N ASP A 282 7.45 -31.57 -19.43
CA ASP A 282 6.69 -30.38 -19.81
C ASP A 282 6.83 -30.06 -21.32
N TRP A 283 6.21 -30.90 -22.15
CA TRP A 283 6.19 -30.66 -23.61
C TRP A 283 4.98 -29.81 -23.98
N GLU A 284 5.24 -28.55 -24.33
CA GLU A 284 4.24 -27.59 -24.81
C GLU A 284 4.26 -27.38 -26.34
N TYR A 285 3.37 -27.96 -27.15
CA TYR A 285 2.58 -29.19 -26.95
C TYR A 285 2.90 -30.19 -28.07
N PRO A 286 2.82 -31.52 -27.83
CA PRO A 286 2.81 -32.52 -28.90
C PRO A 286 1.57 -32.32 -29.79
N LYS A 287 1.68 -32.68 -31.06
CA LYS A 287 0.57 -32.67 -32.04
C LYS A 287 0.34 -34.09 -32.60
N GLN A 288 -0.58 -34.24 -33.55
CA GLN A 288 -1.04 -35.55 -34.05
C GLN A 288 0.08 -36.51 -34.50
N ALA A 289 1.15 -36.00 -35.10
CA ALA A 289 2.30 -36.80 -35.51
C ALA A 289 3.23 -37.20 -34.34
N ASP A 290 3.18 -36.47 -33.23
CA ASP A 290 4.04 -36.62 -32.06
C ASP A 290 3.43 -37.55 -31.00
N LYS A 291 2.09 -37.64 -30.97
CA LYS A 291 1.27 -38.33 -29.97
C LYS A 291 1.76 -39.74 -29.60
N GLN A 292 2.09 -40.57 -30.59
CA GLN A 292 2.61 -41.93 -30.35
C GLN A 292 4.07 -41.95 -29.89
N ASN A 293 4.89 -41.01 -30.34
CA ASN A 293 6.28 -40.88 -29.90
C ASN A 293 6.38 -40.37 -28.46
N PHE A 294 5.44 -39.54 -27.99
CA PHE A 294 5.32 -39.14 -26.59
C PHE A 294 4.92 -40.32 -25.69
N VAL A 295 3.92 -41.14 -26.10
CA VAL A 295 3.57 -42.39 -25.38
C VAL A 295 4.77 -43.33 -25.30
N ALA A 296 5.49 -43.54 -26.41
CA ALA A 296 6.67 -44.39 -26.43
C ALA A 296 7.80 -43.86 -25.51
N LEU A 297 7.99 -42.55 -25.44
CA LEU A 297 8.94 -41.91 -24.52
C LEU A 297 8.54 -42.11 -23.06
N LEU A 298 7.30 -41.83 -22.66
CA LEU A 298 6.84 -42.02 -21.28
C LEU A 298 6.90 -43.49 -20.85
N LYS A 299 6.55 -44.40 -21.76
CA LYS A 299 6.71 -45.84 -21.56
C LYS A 299 8.18 -46.22 -21.32
N GLU A 300 9.06 -45.87 -22.25
CA GLU A 300 10.48 -46.27 -22.18
C GLU A 300 11.20 -45.61 -20.99
N LEU A 301 10.82 -44.38 -20.59
CA LEU A 301 11.26 -43.74 -19.34
C LEU A 301 10.83 -44.58 -18.13
N ARG A 302 9.53 -44.89 -18.02
CA ARG A 302 8.96 -45.62 -16.89
C ARG A 302 9.56 -47.02 -16.75
N GLU A 303 9.62 -47.79 -17.83
CA GLU A 303 10.26 -49.12 -17.84
C GLU A 303 11.74 -49.05 -17.40
N SER A 304 12.46 -48.00 -17.79
CA SER A 304 13.88 -47.83 -17.42
C SER A 304 14.06 -47.36 -15.96
N PHE A 305 13.13 -46.60 -15.41
CA PHE A 305 13.13 -46.20 -13.99
C PHE A 305 12.79 -47.39 -13.08
N GLU A 306 11.80 -48.21 -13.44
CA GLU A 306 11.49 -49.47 -12.71
C GLU A 306 12.70 -50.43 -12.75
N PHE A 307 13.38 -50.56 -13.89
CA PHE A 307 14.57 -51.40 -14.04
C PHE A 307 15.77 -50.91 -13.21
N GLU A 308 16.08 -49.60 -13.24
CA GLU A 308 17.20 -49.05 -12.45
C GLU A 308 16.95 -49.16 -10.94
N ALA A 309 15.71 -48.99 -10.48
CA ALA A 309 15.35 -49.22 -9.09
C ALA A 309 15.59 -50.68 -8.66
N ALA A 310 15.17 -51.64 -9.49
CA ALA A 310 15.35 -53.06 -9.22
C ALA A 310 16.82 -53.52 -9.21
N GLU A 311 17.65 -52.99 -10.13
CA GLU A 311 19.08 -53.33 -10.24
C GLU A 311 19.93 -52.67 -9.14
N THR A 312 19.59 -51.44 -8.73
CA THR A 312 20.40 -50.67 -7.76
C THR A 312 19.93 -50.78 -6.31
N GLY A 313 18.67 -51.16 -6.08
CA GLY A 313 18.02 -51.08 -4.77
C GLY A 313 17.61 -49.66 -4.34
N ASN A 314 17.78 -48.66 -5.20
CA ASN A 314 17.33 -47.29 -4.95
C ASN A 314 15.80 -47.17 -5.01
N GLU A 315 15.22 -46.19 -4.31
CA GLU A 315 13.83 -45.78 -4.53
C GLU A 315 13.65 -45.32 -5.99
N ARG A 316 12.62 -45.85 -6.66
CA ARG A 316 12.34 -45.57 -8.07
C ARG A 316 12.13 -44.08 -8.33
N LEU A 317 12.78 -43.57 -9.38
CA LEU A 317 12.53 -42.22 -9.90
C LEU A 317 11.04 -42.05 -10.29
N LEU A 318 10.41 -41.00 -9.77
CA LEU A 318 9.07 -40.58 -10.15
C LEU A 318 9.04 -40.06 -11.60
N LEU A 319 7.92 -40.25 -12.27
CA LEU A 319 7.67 -39.70 -13.61
C LEU A 319 6.32 -38.98 -13.64
N SER A 320 6.33 -37.67 -13.86
CA SER A 320 5.13 -36.84 -14.04
C SER A 320 5.20 -36.04 -15.35
N ALA A 321 4.13 -35.34 -15.69
CA ALA A 321 4.10 -34.44 -16.84
C ALA A 321 3.14 -33.27 -16.58
N ALA A 322 3.54 -32.07 -17.00
CA ALA A 322 2.65 -30.95 -17.20
C ALA A 322 1.81 -31.15 -18.48
N VAL A 323 0.50 -30.87 -18.41
CA VAL A 323 -0.44 -31.13 -19.52
C VAL A 323 -1.48 -30.00 -19.72
N PRO A 324 -1.90 -29.70 -20.96
CA PRO A 324 -2.76 -28.57 -21.28
C PRO A 324 -4.25 -28.82 -20.98
N VAL A 325 -4.96 -27.72 -20.80
CA VAL A 325 -6.42 -27.67 -20.64
C VAL A 325 -7.21 -27.54 -21.95
N GLY A 326 -6.62 -26.95 -22.99
CA GLY A 326 -7.29 -26.69 -24.27
C GLY A 326 -7.72 -27.97 -25.01
N PRO A 327 -9.02 -28.18 -25.32
CA PRO A 327 -9.53 -29.44 -25.88
C PRO A 327 -8.83 -29.92 -27.16
N ASP A 328 -8.46 -29.02 -28.07
CA ASP A 328 -7.77 -29.39 -29.32
C ASP A 328 -6.31 -29.79 -29.11
N ASN A 329 -5.62 -29.18 -28.13
CA ASN A 329 -4.28 -29.62 -27.73
C ASN A 329 -4.32 -31.03 -27.14
N VAL A 330 -5.31 -31.32 -26.28
CA VAL A 330 -5.50 -32.67 -25.70
C VAL A 330 -5.86 -33.68 -26.79
N ARG A 331 -6.88 -33.40 -27.61
CA ARG A 331 -7.33 -34.27 -28.72
C ARG A 331 -6.20 -34.59 -29.70
N GLY A 332 -5.45 -33.58 -30.14
CA GLY A 332 -4.37 -33.74 -31.11
C GLY A 332 -3.06 -34.28 -30.52
N GLY A 333 -2.69 -33.89 -29.31
CA GLY A 333 -1.37 -34.20 -28.73
C GLY A 333 -1.30 -35.48 -27.91
N TYR A 334 -2.37 -35.85 -27.20
CA TYR A 334 -2.29 -36.77 -26.07
C TYR A 334 -3.17 -38.01 -26.25
N ASP A 335 -2.57 -39.20 -26.09
CA ASP A 335 -3.30 -40.46 -25.91
C ASP A 335 -3.51 -40.68 -24.40
N VAL A 336 -4.56 -40.05 -23.87
CA VAL A 336 -4.75 -39.82 -22.42
C VAL A 336 -4.68 -41.11 -21.57
N PRO A 337 -5.31 -42.25 -21.94
CA PRO A 337 -5.17 -43.50 -21.18
C PRO A 337 -3.73 -44.02 -21.17
N SER A 338 -3.04 -43.97 -22.31
CA SER A 338 -1.65 -44.44 -22.44
C SER A 338 -0.69 -43.53 -21.68
N VAL A 339 -0.87 -42.21 -21.71
CA VAL A 339 -0.09 -41.22 -20.96
C VAL A 339 -0.28 -41.45 -19.45
N SER A 340 -1.54 -41.44 -18.98
CA SER A 340 -1.88 -41.57 -17.56
C SER A 340 -1.54 -42.94 -16.96
N LYS A 341 -1.32 -43.97 -17.79
CA LYS A 341 -0.82 -45.26 -17.36
C LYS A 341 0.62 -45.20 -16.84
N TRP A 342 1.54 -44.56 -17.57
CA TRP A 342 2.98 -44.61 -17.28
C TRP A 342 3.43 -43.57 -16.24
N LEU A 343 2.73 -42.44 -16.18
CA LEU A 343 2.98 -41.39 -15.19
C LEU A 343 2.52 -41.81 -13.78
N ASP A 344 3.22 -41.33 -12.75
CA ASP A 344 2.81 -41.46 -11.35
C ASP A 344 1.70 -40.46 -10.99
N PHE A 345 1.80 -39.23 -11.51
CA PHE A 345 0.77 -38.19 -11.44
C PHE A 345 0.85 -37.27 -12.66
N VAL A 346 -0.23 -36.50 -12.90
CA VAL A 346 -0.44 -35.63 -14.06
C VAL A 346 -0.70 -34.23 -13.56
N ASN A 347 0.16 -33.27 -13.93
CA ASN A 347 0.04 -31.87 -13.53
C ASN A 347 -0.80 -31.12 -14.58
N LEU A 348 -2.09 -30.93 -14.32
CA LEU A 348 -2.97 -30.18 -15.21
C LEU A 348 -2.69 -28.69 -15.09
N MET A 349 -2.24 -28.04 -16.17
CA MET A 349 -1.96 -26.61 -16.22
C MET A 349 -3.26 -25.79 -16.28
N ALA A 350 -3.98 -25.75 -15.17
CA ALA A 350 -5.32 -25.18 -15.05
C ALA A 350 -5.30 -23.64 -14.87
N TYR A 351 -4.55 -22.99 -15.74
CA TYR A 351 -4.32 -21.55 -15.85
C TYR A 351 -3.99 -21.22 -17.32
N ASP A 352 -3.78 -19.94 -17.66
CA ASP A 352 -3.63 -19.47 -19.04
C ASP A 352 -4.81 -19.88 -19.95
N PHE A 353 -6.02 -20.01 -19.39
CA PHE A 353 -7.25 -20.20 -20.16
C PHE A 353 -7.55 -18.96 -21.04
N HIS A 354 -7.32 -17.78 -20.50
CA HIS A 354 -7.52 -16.48 -21.15
C HIS A 354 -6.35 -15.53 -20.87
N GLY A 355 -6.11 -14.58 -21.77
CA GLY A 355 -5.03 -13.61 -21.67
C GLY A 355 -4.92 -12.74 -22.94
N LYS A 356 -3.87 -11.90 -23.01
CA LYS A 356 -3.61 -10.87 -24.04
C LYS A 356 -3.66 -11.31 -25.53
N TRP A 357 -3.84 -12.60 -25.81
CA TRP A 357 -4.09 -13.14 -27.16
C TRP A 357 -5.57 -13.03 -27.58
N GLU A 358 -6.48 -12.81 -26.65
CA GLU A 358 -7.90 -12.51 -26.91
C GLU A 358 -8.16 -10.99 -27.00
N LYS A 359 -9.28 -10.60 -27.63
CA LYS A 359 -9.72 -9.20 -27.78
C LYS A 359 -10.71 -8.74 -26.71
N GLN A 360 -10.88 -9.53 -25.66
CA GLN A 360 -11.80 -9.28 -24.55
C GLN A 360 -11.20 -9.83 -23.26
N THR A 361 -11.56 -9.25 -22.12
CA THR A 361 -11.15 -9.76 -20.81
C THR A 361 -11.65 -11.19 -20.60
N GLY A 362 -10.83 -12.00 -19.93
CA GLY A 362 -11.15 -13.37 -19.57
C GLY A 362 -10.23 -13.78 -18.42
N HIS A 363 -10.74 -14.62 -17.53
CA HIS A 363 -10.02 -14.93 -16.29
C HIS A 363 -8.83 -15.89 -16.53
N ASN A 364 -7.75 -15.77 -15.76
CA ASN A 364 -6.57 -16.63 -15.89
C ASN A 364 -6.91 -18.12 -15.67
N ALA A 365 -7.59 -18.40 -14.55
CA ALA A 365 -7.92 -19.75 -14.08
C ALA A 365 -9.34 -19.86 -13.48
N PRO A 366 -10.43 -19.59 -14.22
CA PRO A 366 -11.78 -19.62 -13.67
C PRO A 366 -12.18 -21.05 -13.27
N LEU A 367 -12.77 -21.25 -12.08
CA LEU A 367 -13.16 -22.59 -11.61
C LEU A 367 -14.30 -23.15 -12.47
N TYR A 368 -15.30 -22.31 -12.74
CA TYR A 368 -16.38 -22.56 -13.70
C TYR A 368 -16.36 -21.45 -14.77
N ALA A 369 -16.83 -21.73 -15.98
CA ALA A 369 -16.93 -20.69 -17.01
C ALA A 369 -18.19 -19.82 -16.78
N PRO A 370 -18.13 -18.51 -17.08
CA PRO A 370 -19.26 -17.61 -16.86
C PRO A 370 -20.39 -17.89 -17.86
N SER A 371 -21.63 -17.54 -17.48
CA SER A 371 -22.83 -17.68 -18.30
C SER A 371 -22.76 -16.88 -19.60
N SER A 372 -22.02 -15.75 -19.58
CA SER A 372 -21.76 -14.87 -20.73
C SER A 372 -20.82 -15.45 -21.79
N ASP A 373 -20.16 -16.58 -21.54
CA ASP A 373 -19.29 -17.21 -22.53
C ASP A 373 -20.07 -17.89 -23.66
N SER A 374 -19.45 -17.93 -24.85
CA SER A 374 -19.91 -18.79 -25.93
C SER A 374 -19.73 -20.27 -25.55
N GLU A 375 -20.58 -21.15 -26.09
CA GLU A 375 -20.49 -22.60 -25.86
C GLU A 375 -19.12 -23.21 -26.18
N TRP A 376 -18.31 -22.56 -27.02
CA TRP A 376 -16.91 -22.93 -27.21
C TRP A 376 -16.02 -22.51 -26.04
N ARG A 377 -16.08 -21.25 -25.59
CA ARG A 377 -15.24 -20.76 -24.48
C ARG A 377 -15.66 -21.31 -23.12
N LYS A 378 -16.91 -21.78 -22.93
CA LYS A 378 -17.34 -22.51 -21.73
C LYS A 378 -16.51 -23.76 -21.39
N GLN A 379 -15.74 -24.29 -22.34
CA GLN A 379 -14.78 -25.37 -22.14
C GLN A 379 -13.47 -24.91 -21.44
N LEU A 380 -13.27 -23.60 -21.26
CA LEU A 380 -12.06 -22.99 -20.74
C LEU A 380 -12.18 -22.66 -19.24
N SER A 381 -12.43 -23.70 -18.44
CA SER A 381 -12.45 -23.61 -16.98
C SER A 381 -11.79 -24.82 -16.32
N VAL A 382 -11.31 -24.64 -15.08
CA VAL A 382 -10.64 -25.69 -14.28
C VAL A 382 -11.51 -26.94 -14.19
N SER A 383 -12.82 -26.75 -13.93
CA SER A 383 -13.78 -27.84 -13.81
C SER A 383 -13.96 -28.63 -15.11
N PHE A 384 -14.20 -27.96 -16.24
CA PHE A 384 -14.34 -28.63 -17.54
C PHE A 384 -13.07 -29.37 -17.93
N ALA A 385 -11.90 -28.74 -17.76
CA ALA A 385 -10.64 -29.34 -18.19
C ALA A 385 -10.27 -30.59 -17.38
N ALA A 386 -10.46 -30.56 -16.06
CA ALA A 386 -10.22 -31.72 -15.22
C ALA A 386 -11.22 -32.86 -15.50
N GLU A 387 -12.49 -32.52 -15.74
CA GLU A 387 -13.49 -33.53 -16.14
C GLU A 387 -13.18 -34.11 -17.52
N MET A 388 -12.72 -33.30 -18.48
CA MET A 388 -12.28 -33.78 -19.80
C MET A 388 -11.14 -34.80 -19.70
N TRP A 389 -10.08 -34.49 -18.94
CA TRP A 389 -8.98 -35.44 -18.71
C TRP A 389 -9.46 -36.73 -18.01
N THR A 390 -10.38 -36.60 -17.05
CA THR A 390 -11.00 -37.76 -16.38
C THR A 390 -11.83 -38.61 -17.35
N ARG A 391 -12.74 -38.00 -18.13
CA ARG A 391 -13.58 -38.66 -19.14
C ARG A 391 -12.76 -39.32 -20.26
N LEU A 392 -11.58 -38.79 -20.57
CA LEU A 392 -10.63 -39.36 -21.53
C LEU A 392 -9.72 -40.44 -20.94
N GLY A 393 -9.85 -40.79 -19.65
CA GLY A 393 -9.22 -41.96 -19.04
C GLY A 393 -8.10 -41.70 -18.04
N THR A 394 -7.93 -40.47 -17.55
CA THR A 394 -7.04 -40.21 -16.40
C THR A 394 -7.73 -40.56 -15.08
N PRO A 395 -7.13 -41.41 -14.22
CA PRO A 395 -7.65 -41.64 -12.88
C PRO A 395 -7.55 -40.36 -12.03
N LYS A 396 -8.60 -40.00 -11.29
CA LYS A 396 -8.65 -38.73 -10.53
C LYS A 396 -7.55 -38.65 -9.46
N GLU A 397 -7.21 -39.78 -8.86
CA GLU A 397 -6.14 -39.94 -7.87
C GLU A 397 -4.72 -39.73 -8.44
N LYS A 398 -4.59 -39.60 -9.77
CA LYS A 398 -3.37 -39.13 -10.45
C LYS A 398 -3.43 -37.68 -10.93
N LEU A 399 -4.61 -37.09 -11.08
CA LEU A 399 -4.76 -35.75 -11.68
C LEU A 399 -4.61 -34.65 -10.60
N VAL A 400 -3.49 -33.93 -10.67
CA VAL A 400 -3.13 -32.81 -9.79
C VAL A 400 -3.47 -31.50 -10.51
N ILE A 401 -4.19 -30.60 -9.84
CA ILE A 401 -4.82 -29.44 -10.50
C ILE A 401 -3.99 -28.18 -10.28
N GLY A 402 -3.62 -27.50 -11.37
CA GLY A 402 -2.81 -26.28 -11.35
C GLY A 402 -3.52 -25.06 -10.72
N MET A 403 -2.76 -24.29 -9.95
CA MET A 403 -3.12 -23.05 -9.30
C MET A 403 -2.08 -21.99 -9.71
N PRO A 404 -2.48 -20.87 -10.32
CA PRO A 404 -1.57 -19.79 -10.61
C PRO A 404 -1.38 -18.90 -9.37
N THR A 405 -0.14 -18.56 -9.04
CA THR A 405 0.17 -17.45 -8.10
C THR A 405 0.43 -16.16 -8.90
N TYR A 406 -0.33 -15.96 -9.97
CA TYR A 406 -0.20 -14.87 -10.92
C TYR A 406 -1.54 -14.55 -11.59
N GLY A 407 -1.69 -13.33 -12.08
CA GLY A 407 -2.80 -12.89 -12.90
C GLY A 407 -2.43 -12.71 -14.37
N ARG A 408 -3.42 -12.90 -15.26
CA ARG A 408 -3.32 -12.47 -16.66
C ARG A 408 -4.03 -11.12 -16.80
N SER A 409 -3.32 -10.14 -17.35
CA SER A 409 -3.76 -8.75 -17.41
C SER A 409 -4.08 -8.27 -18.82
N PHE A 410 -5.03 -7.35 -18.91
CA PHE A 410 -5.51 -6.72 -20.13
C PHE A 410 -5.52 -5.20 -19.96
N THR A 411 -5.35 -4.49 -21.06
CA THR A 411 -5.68 -3.06 -21.12
C THR A 411 -7.05 -2.92 -21.80
N LEU A 412 -8.03 -2.38 -21.08
CA LEU A 412 -9.41 -2.19 -21.52
C LEU A 412 -9.50 -1.20 -22.69
N SER A 413 -10.47 -1.42 -23.58
CA SER A 413 -10.80 -0.46 -24.66
C SER A 413 -11.53 0.77 -24.11
N ASN A 414 -12.29 0.58 -23.03
CA ASN A 414 -13.07 1.60 -22.35
C ASN A 414 -13.08 1.30 -20.84
N PRO A 415 -12.56 2.18 -19.96
CA PRO A 415 -12.62 2.01 -18.51
C PRO A 415 -14.03 1.77 -17.95
N GLY A 416 -15.07 2.30 -18.60
CA GLY A 416 -16.47 2.05 -18.24
C GLY A 416 -17.02 0.67 -18.63
N GLN A 417 -16.19 -0.21 -19.17
CA GLN A 417 -16.51 -1.61 -19.52
C GLN A 417 -15.41 -2.50 -18.96
N TYR A 418 -15.60 -2.95 -17.71
CA TYR A 418 -14.57 -3.60 -16.90
C TYR A 418 -14.96 -4.98 -16.35
N ILE A 419 -16.16 -5.48 -16.68
CA ILE A 419 -16.58 -6.85 -16.32
C ILE A 419 -15.83 -7.90 -17.17
N VAL A 420 -15.92 -9.17 -16.81
CA VAL A 420 -15.46 -10.29 -17.68
C VAL A 420 -16.10 -10.18 -19.07
N ASN A 421 -15.37 -10.57 -20.12
CA ASN A 421 -15.74 -10.43 -21.53
C ASN A 421 -15.89 -8.99 -22.06
N SER A 422 -15.40 -7.98 -21.34
CA SER A 422 -15.33 -6.59 -21.83
C SER A 422 -14.24 -6.40 -22.90
N PRO A 423 -14.40 -5.52 -23.91
CA PRO A 423 -13.44 -5.38 -25.01
C PRO A 423 -12.06 -4.88 -24.56
N ALA A 424 -10.99 -5.59 -24.91
CA ALA A 424 -9.60 -5.24 -24.59
C ALA A 424 -8.81 -4.79 -25.83
N LYS A 425 -7.94 -3.79 -25.68
CA LYS A 425 -7.13 -3.21 -26.76
C LYS A 425 -5.70 -3.77 -26.85
N ASP A 426 -5.16 -4.24 -25.73
CA ASP A 426 -3.85 -4.89 -25.61
C ASP A 426 -3.81 -5.73 -24.31
N GLY A 427 -2.69 -6.39 -24.01
CA GLY A 427 -2.37 -6.87 -22.67
C GLY A 427 -2.24 -5.72 -21.66
N GLY A 428 -2.27 -6.05 -20.37
CA GLY A 428 -1.98 -5.08 -19.30
C GLY A 428 -0.53 -4.61 -19.32
N LYS A 429 -0.26 -3.49 -18.65
CA LYS A 429 1.09 -2.96 -18.42
C LYS A 429 1.94 -4.02 -17.71
N ALA A 430 3.25 -4.02 -17.99
CA ALA A 430 4.18 -4.96 -17.37
C ALA A 430 4.44 -4.57 -15.90
N GLY A 431 4.44 -5.56 -15.00
CA GLY A 431 4.82 -5.36 -13.59
C GLY A 431 6.30 -5.00 -13.41
N GLU A 432 6.64 -4.35 -12.30
CA GLU A 432 8.01 -3.89 -12.01
C GLU A 432 9.01 -5.04 -11.87
N TYR A 433 8.56 -6.17 -11.31
CA TYR A 433 9.41 -7.30 -10.93
C TYR A 433 9.30 -8.47 -11.91
N THR A 434 8.09 -8.75 -12.44
CA THR A 434 7.88 -9.78 -13.48
C THR A 434 8.24 -9.31 -14.88
N ARG A 435 8.00 -8.04 -15.20
CA ARG A 435 8.42 -7.35 -16.43
C ARG A 435 7.87 -7.93 -17.74
N GLU A 436 6.76 -8.68 -17.69
CA GLU A 436 6.00 -9.12 -18.87
C GLU A 436 4.67 -8.37 -18.96
N ALA A 437 4.40 -7.71 -20.10
CA ALA A 437 3.09 -7.11 -20.35
C ALA A 437 2.01 -8.19 -20.49
N GLY A 438 0.85 -8.02 -19.86
CA GLY A 438 -0.23 -9.02 -19.80
C GLY A 438 -0.01 -10.13 -18.77
N PHE A 439 0.87 -9.93 -17.79
CA PHE A 439 1.18 -10.86 -16.72
C PHE A 439 1.57 -10.07 -15.45
N LEU A 440 1.12 -10.52 -14.28
CA LEU A 440 1.52 -9.95 -12.97
C LEU A 440 1.60 -11.08 -11.94
N ALA A 441 2.61 -11.06 -11.06
CA ALA A 441 2.65 -11.95 -9.89
C ALA A 441 1.53 -11.61 -8.89
N TYR A 442 1.12 -12.53 -8.02
CA TYR A 442 0.13 -12.24 -6.98
C TYR A 442 0.59 -11.11 -6.05
N TYR A 443 1.89 -11.02 -5.71
CA TYR A 443 2.40 -9.87 -4.95
C TYR A 443 2.36 -8.53 -5.73
N GLU A 444 2.38 -8.54 -7.07
CA GLU A 444 2.17 -7.32 -7.88
C GLU A 444 0.69 -6.93 -7.89
N VAL A 445 -0.21 -7.92 -7.94
CA VAL A 445 -1.66 -7.72 -7.79
C VAL A 445 -2.01 -7.13 -6.41
N CYS A 446 -1.42 -7.65 -5.33
CA CYS A 446 -1.59 -7.09 -3.99
C CYS A 446 -1.17 -5.61 -3.91
N GLN A 447 -0.06 -5.22 -4.56
CA GLN A 447 0.36 -3.82 -4.61
C GLN A 447 -0.61 -2.92 -5.39
N MET A 448 -1.34 -3.45 -6.39
CA MET A 448 -2.40 -2.67 -7.06
C MET A 448 -3.61 -2.48 -6.14
N LEU A 449 -4.07 -3.55 -5.47
CA LEU A 449 -5.21 -3.50 -4.55
C LEU A 449 -4.94 -2.56 -3.36
N LEU A 450 -3.77 -2.66 -2.73
CA LEU A 450 -3.36 -1.77 -1.63
C LEU A 450 -3.16 -0.30 -2.05
N LYS A 451 -3.05 -0.02 -3.35
CA LYS A 451 -3.01 1.34 -3.93
C LYS A 451 -4.38 1.84 -4.40
N GLY A 452 -5.46 1.09 -4.14
CA GLY A 452 -6.83 1.49 -4.44
C GLY A 452 -7.41 0.95 -5.75
N ALA A 453 -6.78 -0.04 -6.39
CA ALA A 453 -7.42 -0.77 -7.48
C ALA A 453 -8.68 -1.49 -6.98
N SER A 454 -9.78 -1.40 -7.73
CA SER A 454 -11.07 -1.98 -7.32
C SER A 454 -11.07 -3.49 -7.47
N TYR A 455 -11.24 -4.21 -6.36
CA TYR A 455 -11.49 -5.66 -6.35
C TYR A 455 -12.93 -5.97 -6.79
N VAL A 456 -13.12 -7.07 -7.51
CA VAL A 456 -14.43 -7.62 -7.88
C VAL A 456 -14.40 -9.15 -7.76
N TRP A 457 -15.30 -9.72 -6.96
CA TRP A 457 -15.54 -11.17 -6.95
C TRP A 457 -16.51 -11.58 -8.05
N ASP A 458 -16.16 -12.58 -8.86
CA ASP A 458 -17.10 -13.22 -9.78
C ASP A 458 -17.66 -14.50 -9.16
N ASP A 459 -18.95 -14.48 -8.80
CA ASP A 459 -19.59 -15.59 -8.12
C ASP A 459 -20.07 -16.72 -9.05
N GLU A 460 -20.07 -16.53 -10.38
CA GLU A 460 -20.23 -17.65 -11.31
C GLU A 460 -18.91 -18.41 -11.45
N MET A 461 -17.81 -17.68 -11.70
CA MET A 461 -16.49 -18.26 -11.95
C MET A 461 -15.76 -18.71 -10.67
N LYS A 462 -16.19 -18.23 -9.49
CA LYS A 462 -15.57 -18.40 -8.15
C LYS A 462 -14.11 -17.93 -8.08
N VAL A 463 -13.84 -16.76 -8.65
CA VAL A 463 -12.51 -16.14 -8.74
C VAL A 463 -12.62 -14.60 -8.74
N PRO A 464 -11.59 -13.88 -8.28
CA PRO A 464 -11.55 -12.43 -8.33
C PRO A 464 -11.03 -11.88 -9.67
N TYR A 465 -11.31 -10.60 -9.92
CA TYR A 465 -10.53 -9.75 -10.80
C TYR A 465 -10.40 -8.35 -10.21
N LEU A 466 -9.40 -7.59 -10.65
CA LEU A 466 -9.21 -6.19 -10.25
C LEU A 466 -9.27 -5.24 -11.45
N VAL A 467 -9.61 -3.99 -11.17
CA VAL A 467 -9.69 -2.89 -12.13
C VAL A 467 -8.92 -1.68 -11.61
N ASP A 468 -7.98 -1.16 -12.40
CA ASP A 468 -7.21 0.06 -12.12
C ASP A 468 -7.23 0.97 -13.36
N GLY A 469 -8.16 1.91 -13.40
CA GLY A 469 -8.37 2.80 -14.54
C GLY A 469 -8.68 2.04 -15.83
N ASP A 470 -7.69 1.91 -16.72
CA ASP A 470 -7.80 1.13 -17.96
C ASP A 470 -7.13 -0.25 -17.90
N GLN A 471 -6.68 -0.69 -16.73
CA GLN A 471 -6.06 -1.99 -16.48
C GLN A 471 -7.06 -2.96 -15.84
N TRP A 472 -7.02 -4.22 -16.27
CA TRP A 472 -7.84 -5.30 -15.75
C TRP A 472 -6.97 -6.53 -15.51
N VAL A 473 -7.14 -7.24 -14.40
CA VAL A 473 -6.36 -8.46 -14.08
C VAL A 473 -7.26 -9.53 -13.48
N GLY A 474 -7.29 -10.72 -14.10
CA GLY A 474 -7.90 -11.91 -13.50
C GLY A 474 -6.82 -12.76 -12.83
N PHE A 475 -6.99 -13.06 -11.54
CA PHE A 475 -5.98 -13.67 -10.66
C PHE A 475 -6.61 -14.65 -9.65
N ASP A 476 -5.80 -15.29 -8.82
CA ASP A 476 -6.28 -16.11 -7.70
C ASP A 476 -5.89 -15.49 -6.35
N ASP A 477 -6.83 -15.50 -5.41
CA ASP A 477 -6.69 -15.04 -4.02
C ASP A 477 -6.95 -16.19 -3.03
N GLU A 478 -6.79 -15.94 -1.73
CA GLU A 478 -7.03 -16.97 -0.71
C GLU A 478 -8.45 -17.56 -0.80
N ARG A 479 -9.45 -16.73 -1.11
CA ARG A 479 -10.86 -17.13 -1.26
C ARG A 479 -11.06 -18.08 -2.43
N SER A 480 -10.60 -17.74 -3.64
CA SER A 480 -10.70 -18.60 -4.83
C SER A 480 -9.86 -19.87 -4.68
N ILE A 481 -8.67 -19.77 -4.08
CA ILE A 481 -7.86 -20.93 -3.72
C ILE A 481 -8.62 -21.88 -2.79
N ARG A 482 -9.26 -21.40 -1.71
CA ARG A 482 -10.07 -22.26 -0.83
C ARG A 482 -11.25 -22.91 -1.53
N TYR A 483 -11.98 -22.17 -2.39
CA TYR A 483 -13.04 -22.76 -3.24
C TYR A 483 -12.50 -23.87 -4.16
N LYS A 484 -11.32 -23.67 -4.75
CA LYS A 484 -10.65 -24.69 -5.58
C LYS A 484 -10.19 -25.90 -4.76
N MET A 485 -9.74 -25.70 -3.52
CA MET A 485 -9.35 -26.80 -2.63
C MET A 485 -10.55 -27.61 -2.14
N ASP A 486 -11.68 -26.97 -1.81
CA ASP A 486 -12.93 -27.70 -1.54
C ASP A 486 -13.40 -28.48 -2.77
N TRP A 487 -13.40 -27.85 -3.94
CA TRP A 487 -13.77 -28.53 -5.18
C TRP A 487 -12.84 -29.72 -5.50
N ILE A 488 -11.53 -29.64 -5.22
CA ILE A 488 -10.58 -30.77 -5.31
C ILE A 488 -10.99 -31.91 -4.37
N LYS A 489 -11.28 -31.59 -3.09
CA LYS A 489 -11.68 -32.56 -2.06
C LYS A 489 -13.00 -33.24 -2.43
N THR A 490 -14.03 -32.45 -2.75
CA THR A 490 -15.37 -32.88 -3.15
C THR A 490 -15.35 -33.73 -4.43
N ASN A 491 -14.46 -33.46 -5.37
CA ASN A 491 -14.34 -34.26 -6.60
C ASN A 491 -13.38 -35.44 -6.51
N GLY A 492 -12.55 -35.55 -5.47
CA GLY A 492 -11.59 -36.64 -5.29
C GLY A 492 -10.36 -36.57 -6.22
N TYR A 493 -9.87 -35.36 -6.54
CA TYR A 493 -8.63 -35.18 -7.33
C TYR A 493 -7.37 -35.36 -6.47
N ALA A 494 -6.22 -35.57 -7.11
CA ALA A 494 -4.97 -35.97 -6.45
C ALA A 494 -4.30 -34.89 -5.57
N GLY A 495 -4.81 -33.66 -5.61
CA GLY A 495 -4.27 -32.49 -4.92
C GLY A 495 -4.03 -31.31 -5.87
N ALA A 496 -3.23 -30.34 -5.42
CA ALA A 496 -2.94 -29.10 -6.13
C ALA A 496 -1.48 -29.02 -6.62
N MET A 497 -1.29 -28.34 -7.74
CA MET A 497 0.00 -27.98 -8.32
C MET A 497 0.07 -26.45 -8.38
N VAL A 498 1.25 -25.86 -8.17
CA VAL A 498 1.42 -24.40 -8.10
C VAL A 498 2.44 -23.93 -9.12
N TRP A 499 2.03 -22.98 -9.96
CA TRP A 499 2.91 -22.19 -10.80
C TRP A 499 2.86 -20.71 -10.36
N SER A 500 3.82 -20.20 -9.59
CA SER A 500 5.02 -20.84 -9.02
C SER A 500 5.25 -20.39 -7.57
N VAL A 501 6.11 -21.11 -6.83
CA VAL A 501 6.43 -20.78 -5.43
C VAL A 501 7.03 -19.38 -5.27
N ASP A 502 7.65 -18.85 -6.32
CA ASP A 502 8.35 -17.56 -6.36
C ASP A 502 7.45 -16.36 -6.74
N MET A 503 6.11 -16.52 -6.80
CA MET A 503 5.15 -15.46 -7.14
C MET A 503 4.03 -15.23 -6.10
N ASP A 504 3.93 -16.08 -5.08
CA ASP A 504 3.13 -15.86 -3.87
C ASP A 504 3.78 -14.77 -2.97
N ASP A 505 3.12 -14.26 -1.93
CA ASP A 505 3.77 -13.40 -0.93
C ASP A 505 4.64 -14.24 0.03
N PHE A 506 5.77 -14.72 -0.49
CA PHE A 506 6.70 -15.62 0.18
C PHE A 506 7.35 -15.03 1.44
N ASN A 507 7.40 -13.70 1.54
CA ASN A 507 7.91 -13.01 2.74
C ASN A 507 6.80 -12.71 3.76
N GLY A 508 5.54 -12.61 3.30
CA GLY A 508 4.38 -12.22 4.11
C GLY A 508 4.33 -10.73 4.43
N THR A 509 4.85 -9.90 3.52
CA THR A 509 5.10 -8.46 3.76
C THR A 509 4.61 -7.54 2.63
N VAL A 510 3.94 -8.08 1.61
CA VAL A 510 3.49 -7.32 0.43
C VAL A 510 1.98 -7.19 0.39
N CYS A 511 1.23 -8.23 0.77
CA CYS A 511 -0.24 -8.22 0.73
C CYS A 511 -0.90 -7.68 2.02
N GLY A 512 -0.14 -7.55 3.11
CA GLY A 512 -0.59 -6.88 4.34
C GLY A 512 -1.14 -7.78 5.45
N SER A 513 -1.40 -9.06 5.18
CA SER A 513 -1.87 -10.03 6.19
C SER A 513 -0.83 -10.46 7.22
N GLY A 514 0.47 -10.25 6.96
CA GLY A 514 1.53 -10.78 7.80
C GLY A 514 1.67 -12.32 7.73
N VAL A 515 1.05 -12.97 6.74
CA VAL A 515 1.09 -14.42 6.50
C VAL A 515 2.08 -14.72 5.37
N LYS A 516 3.02 -15.64 5.60
CA LYS A 516 3.95 -16.09 4.55
C LYS A 516 3.27 -17.12 3.66
N TYR A 517 3.46 -16.97 2.36
CA TYR A 517 2.82 -17.82 1.35
C TYR A 517 1.29 -17.90 1.57
N PRO A 518 0.54 -16.78 1.55
CA PRO A 518 -0.88 -16.79 1.84
C PRO A 518 -1.67 -17.78 0.95
N LEU A 519 -1.33 -17.86 -0.34
CA LEU A 519 -1.98 -18.78 -1.28
C LEU A 519 -1.53 -20.24 -1.08
N ILE A 520 -0.23 -20.52 -1.09
CA ILE A 520 0.27 -21.91 -1.00
C ILE A 520 0.07 -22.46 0.43
N GLY A 521 0.13 -21.59 1.43
CA GLY A 521 -0.27 -21.86 2.80
C GLY A 521 -1.74 -22.24 2.91
N ALA A 522 -2.66 -21.55 2.22
CA ALA A 522 -4.07 -21.94 2.17
C ALA A 522 -4.27 -23.30 1.48
N ILE A 523 -3.55 -23.58 0.38
CA ILE A 523 -3.52 -24.92 -0.25
C ILE A 523 -3.06 -25.99 0.75
N ARG A 524 -1.99 -25.73 1.51
CA ARG A 524 -1.43 -26.64 2.50
C ARG A 524 -2.38 -26.88 3.67
N GLU A 525 -3.03 -25.83 4.15
CA GLU A 525 -4.00 -25.85 5.24
C GLU A 525 -5.25 -26.66 4.86
N GLU A 526 -5.84 -26.38 3.71
CA GLU A 526 -7.07 -27.02 3.22
C GLU A 526 -6.92 -28.50 2.87
N LEU A 527 -5.76 -28.93 2.35
CA LEU A 527 -5.52 -30.31 1.91
C LEU A 527 -4.83 -31.19 2.98
N LEU A 528 -3.88 -30.62 3.73
CA LEU A 528 -3.02 -31.37 4.67
C LEU A 528 -3.33 -31.07 6.14
N GLY A 529 -4.12 -30.03 6.45
CA GLY A 529 -4.44 -29.65 7.83
C GLY A 529 -3.25 -29.06 8.60
N ILE A 530 -2.30 -28.45 7.90
CA ILE A 530 -1.12 -27.80 8.49
C ILE A 530 -1.36 -26.28 8.42
N PRO A 531 -1.50 -25.57 9.56
CA PRO A 531 -1.76 -24.13 9.60
C PRO A 531 -0.72 -23.29 8.84
N ARG A 532 -1.08 -22.06 8.47
CA ARG A 532 -0.18 -21.10 7.84
C ARG A 532 0.83 -20.47 8.82
N ASP A 533 1.97 -20.03 8.29
CA ASP A 533 3.05 -19.39 9.05
C ASP A 533 2.97 -17.87 8.97
N THR A 534 3.10 -17.16 10.09
CA THR A 534 3.10 -15.69 10.15
C THR A 534 4.50 -15.10 10.26
N VAL A 535 4.66 -13.81 9.95
CA VAL A 535 5.94 -13.10 10.07
C VAL A 535 6.36 -12.83 11.51
N ALA A 536 5.41 -12.79 12.45
CA ALA A 536 5.66 -12.57 13.87
C ALA A 536 4.60 -13.26 14.78
N PRO A 537 4.98 -13.71 15.99
CA PRO A 537 4.03 -14.23 16.97
C PRO A 537 2.99 -13.19 17.37
N GLY A 538 1.71 -13.58 17.43
CA GLY A 538 0.59 -12.70 17.79
C GLY A 538 -0.16 -12.09 16.61
N ILE A 539 0.35 -12.24 15.38
CA ILE A 539 -0.44 -12.05 14.15
C ILE A 539 -1.39 -13.25 14.01
N GLU A 540 -2.67 -13.00 13.72
CA GLU A 540 -3.64 -14.03 13.35
C GLU A 540 -3.48 -14.36 11.86
N ALA A 541 -3.44 -15.66 11.52
CA ALA A 541 -3.29 -16.11 10.14
C ALA A 541 -4.63 -16.06 9.38
N ALA A 542 -5.20 -14.86 9.24
CA ALA A 542 -6.42 -14.58 8.49
C ALA A 542 -6.18 -14.49 6.97
N ASP A 543 -7.24 -14.68 6.18
CA ASP A 543 -7.27 -14.30 4.76
C ASP A 543 -7.53 -12.79 4.63
N ILE A 544 -7.11 -12.18 3.53
CA ILE A 544 -7.37 -10.75 3.28
C ILE A 544 -8.78 -10.56 2.68
N ASP A 545 -9.61 -9.74 3.33
CA ASP A 545 -10.91 -9.32 2.78
C ASP A 545 -10.75 -8.12 1.84
N TRP A 546 -10.49 -8.42 0.57
CA TRP A 546 -10.38 -7.43 -0.50
C TRP A 546 -11.73 -6.79 -0.89
N GLU A 547 -12.89 -7.33 -0.48
CA GLU A 547 -14.20 -6.67 -0.73
C GLU A 547 -14.43 -5.48 0.21
N SER A 548 -13.73 -5.43 1.35
CA SER A 548 -13.89 -4.39 2.38
C SER A 548 -13.57 -2.95 1.93
N ASN A 549 -12.92 -2.76 0.77
CA ASN A 549 -12.32 -1.51 0.29
C ASN A 549 -11.32 -0.86 1.29
N SER A 550 -10.91 -1.60 2.33
CA SER A 550 -9.93 -1.12 3.30
C SER A 550 -8.52 -1.49 2.85
N VAL A 551 -7.65 -0.46 2.79
CA VAL A 551 -6.25 -0.70 3.17
C VAL A 551 -6.29 -1.32 4.56
N PRO A 552 -5.58 -2.44 4.83
CA PRO A 552 -5.63 -3.12 6.11
C PRO A 552 -5.51 -2.15 7.28
N ASP A 553 -6.28 -2.40 8.34
CA ASP A 553 -6.54 -1.46 9.45
C ASP A 553 -5.27 -1.03 10.24
N ASN A 554 -4.15 -1.73 9.98
CA ASN A 554 -2.79 -1.50 10.45
C ASN A 554 -1.85 -0.84 9.41
N LEU A 555 -2.35 -0.31 8.29
CA LEU A 555 -1.56 0.30 7.21
C LEU A 555 -2.15 1.67 6.79
N ARG A 556 -1.29 2.60 6.37
CA ARG A 556 -1.67 3.97 5.98
C ARG A 556 -0.70 4.54 4.94
N ALA A 557 -1.20 5.16 3.87
CA ALA A 557 -0.33 5.94 2.97
C ALA A 557 0.40 7.07 3.72
N PRO A 558 1.69 7.34 3.45
CA PRO A 558 2.50 8.33 4.17
C PRO A 558 1.86 9.73 4.13
N ARG A 559 2.13 10.55 5.14
CA ARG A 559 1.72 11.96 5.10
C ARG A 559 2.82 12.82 4.49
N VAL A 560 2.38 13.83 3.75
CA VAL A 560 3.20 14.92 3.21
C VAL A 560 2.59 16.20 3.73
N PHE A 561 3.31 16.86 4.65
CA PHE A 561 2.95 18.12 5.30
C PHE A 561 3.70 19.27 4.62
N CYS A 562 2.98 20.26 4.11
CA CYS A 562 3.56 21.40 3.41
C CYS A 562 3.30 22.69 4.21
N TYR A 563 4.34 23.26 4.83
CA TYR A 563 4.21 24.58 5.47
C TYR A 563 4.13 25.66 4.38
N PHE A 564 3.15 26.56 4.51
CA PHE A 564 2.95 27.74 3.68
C PHE A 564 3.16 28.99 4.54
N THR A 565 4.12 29.84 4.17
CA THR A 565 4.39 31.07 4.92
C THR A 565 3.52 32.22 4.42
N ASN A 566 2.66 32.78 5.29
CA ASN A 566 1.68 33.79 4.91
C ASN A 566 2.31 35.17 4.58
N TRP A 567 3.58 35.41 4.93
CA TRP A 567 4.34 36.58 4.50
C TRP A 567 5.00 36.45 3.11
N SER A 568 4.99 35.26 2.48
CA SER A 568 5.67 35.04 1.19
C SER A 568 5.13 35.87 0.02
N TYR A 569 3.90 36.40 0.11
CA TYR A 569 3.36 37.33 -0.89
C TYR A 569 4.10 38.69 -0.93
N LYS A 570 4.90 39.01 0.10
CA LYS A 570 5.67 40.25 0.25
C LYS A 570 7.03 40.19 -0.45
N ARG A 571 7.55 39.00 -0.78
CA ARG A 571 8.83 38.85 -1.50
C ARG A 571 8.75 39.52 -2.88
N PRO A 572 9.86 40.09 -3.39
CA PRO A 572 9.87 40.71 -4.70
C PRO A 572 9.91 39.67 -5.84
N GLY A 573 9.45 40.08 -7.03
CA GLY A 573 9.69 39.35 -8.28
C GLY A 573 9.28 37.88 -8.26
N MET A 574 10.21 36.99 -8.62
CA MET A 574 9.94 35.56 -8.81
C MET A 574 9.63 34.82 -7.51
N GLY A 575 10.23 35.24 -6.38
CA GLY A 575 10.00 34.64 -5.07
C GLY A 575 8.68 35.02 -4.40
N LYS A 576 7.88 35.91 -5.02
CA LYS A 576 6.51 36.19 -4.57
C LYS A 576 5.66 34.94 -4.74
N PHE A 577 5.04 34.49 -3.66
CA PHE A 577 4.21 33.29 -3.62
C PHE A 577 2.82 33.60 -3.04
N THR A 578 1.77 32.93 -3.50
CA THR A 578 0.40 33.03 -2.97
C THR A 578 -0.29 31.65 -2.99
N PRO A 579 -1.44 31.44 -2.31
CA PRO A 579 -2.10 30.12 -2.28
C PRO A 579 -2.37 29.51 -3.67
N GLU A 580 -2.58 30.32 -4.70
CA GLU A 580 -2.83 29.86 -6.07
C GLU A 580 -1.61 29.24 -6.77
N ASP A 581 -0.38 29.57 -6.32
CA ASP A 581 0.84 28.94 -6.80
C ASP A 581 0.97 27.48 -6.29
N ILE A 582 0.27 27.11 -5.20
CA ILE A 582 0.31 25.76 -4.59
C ILE A 582 -0.32 24.72 -5.51
N ASP A 583 0.43 23.65 -5.79
CA ASP A 583 -0.08 22.43 -6.41
C ASP A 583 -0.69 21.53 -5.33
N ALA A 584 -2.01 21.61 -5.20
CA ALA A 584 -2.80 20.88 -4.19
C ALA A 584 -2.67 19.34 -4.27
N THR A 585 -2.09 18.79 -5.34
CA THR A 585 -1.85 17.35 -5.49
C THR A 585 -0.55 16.87 -4.82
N LEU A 586 0.37 17.79 -4.51
CA LEU A 586 1.69 17.47 -3.94
C LEU A 586 1.71 17.39 -2.41
N CYS A 587 0.61 17.70 -1.75
CA CYS A 587 0.52 17.80 -0.29
C CYS A 587 -0.71 17.01 0.19
N THR A 588 -0.56 16.25 1.28
CA THR A 588 -1.71 15.64 1.97
C THR A 588 -2.27 16.58 3.03
N HIS A 589 -1.39 17.37 3.63
CA HIS A 589 -1.68 18.37 4.65
C HIS A 589 -0.94 19.66 4.26
N ILE A 590 -1.63 20.80 4.29
CA ILE A 590 -0.99 22.13 4.29
C ILE A 590 -1.05 22.66 5.72
N VAL A 591 0.03 23.31 6.16
CA VAL A 591 0.08 24.02 7.44
C VAL A 591 0.28 25.51 7.15
N PHE A 592 -0.70 26.33 7.53
CA PHE A 592 -0.66 27.77 7.38
C PHE A 592 0.19 28.38 8.51
N ALA A 593 1.37 28.88 8.16
CA ALA A 593 2.29 29.56 9.08
C ALA A 593 2.15 31.09 8.91
N PHE A 594 1.67 31.87 9.87
CA PHE A 594 1.19 31.49 11.21
C PHE A 594 -0.03 32.33 11.64
N ALA A 595 -0.77 31.83 12.62
CA ALA A 595 -1.62 32.64 13.51
C ALA A 595 -0.82 33.10 14.75
N THR A 596 -1.37 34.07 15.48
CA THR A 596 -0.79 34.63 16.70
C THR A 596 -1.71 34.46 17.91
N ILE A 597 -1.19 34.69 19.12
CA ILE A 597 -1.99 34.78 20.35
C ILE A 597 -2.13 36.24 20.75
N LYS A 598 -3.36 36.75 20.74
CA LYS A 598 -3.70 38.14 21.08
C LYS A 598 -4.74 38.14 22.19
N ASP A 599 -4.52 38.89 23.26
CA ASP A 599 -5.42 38.94 24.43
C ASP A 599 -5.79 37.56 25.02
N ASN A 600 -4.91 36.55 24.86
CA ASN A 600 -5.09 35.13 25.20
C ASN A 600 -6.12 34.38 24.33
N ARG A 601 -6.27 34.80 23.07
CA ARG A 601 -7.15 34.25 22.03
C ARG A 601 -6.36 33.96 20.76
N LEU A 602 -6.89 33.10 19.89
CA LEU A 602 -6.29 32.86 18.57
C LEU A 602 -6.65 34.02 17.63
N ALA A 603 -5.66 34.51 16.86
CA ALA A 603 -5.83 35.69 16.01
C ALA A 603 -5.00 35.60 14.73
N GLU A 604 -5.43 36.36 13.72
CA GLU A 604 -4.69 36.66 12.49
C GLU A 604 -3.32 37.28 12.78
N SER A 605 -2.29 36.95 11.99
CA SER A 605 -0.96 37.56 12.11
C SER A 605 -0.72 38.66 11.06
N GLU A 606 -1.34 38.52 9.89
CA GLU A 606 -1.25 39.46 8.77
C GLU A 606 -2.62 40.08 8.45
N GLU A 607 -2.61 41.35 8.01
CA GLU A 607 -3.85 42.10 7.74
C GLU A 607 -4.71 41.48 6.62
N ASN A 608 -4.11 40.63 5.76
CA ASN A 608 -4.76 39.95 4.65
C ASN A 608 -5.10 38.46 4.93
N ASP A 609 -4.97 37.97 6.17
CA ASP A 609 -5.31 36.58 6.50
C ASP A 609 -6.82 36.33 6.34
N ALA A 610 -7.66 37.13 7.01
CA ALA A 610 -9.11 36.94 7.11
C ALA A 610 -9.97 37.62 6.03
N GLY A 611 -9.38 38.50 5.20
CA GLY A 611 -10.11 39.28 4.19
C GLY A 611 -10.99 40.40 4.77
N ASP A 612 -11.75 41.06 3.89
CA ASP A 612 -12.72 42.10 4.23
C ASP A 612 -13.98 42.02 3.35
N ALA A 613 -14.84 43.06 3.40
CA ALA A 613 -16.09 43.09 2.64
C ALA A 613 -15.91 43.25 1.11
N TYR A 614 -14.67 43.39 0.62
CA TYR A 614 -14.33 43.65 -0.79
C TYR A 614 -13.20 42.76 -1.33
N THR A 615 -12.41 42.14 -0.45
CA THR A 615 -11.21 41.37 -0.78
C THR A 615 -11.18 40.05 0.00
N GLU A 616 -10.94 38.96 -0.73
CA GLU A 616 -11.01 37.60 -0.20
C GLU A 616 -9.74 37.23 0.61
N GLY A 617 -9.93 36.59 1.76
CA GLY A 617 -8.87 36.30 2.72
C GLY A 617 -7.87 35.27 2.21
N THR A 618 -6.65 35.30 2.75
CA THR A 618 -5.64 34.27 2.47
C THR A 618 -6.05 32.92 3.07
N TYR A 619 -6.84 32.92 4.16
CA TYR A 619 -7.53 31.73 4.67
C TYR A 619 -8.52 31.15 3.64
N ASP A 620 -9.47 31.95 3.15
CA ASP A 620 -10.48 31.49 2.17
C ASP A 620 -9.81 30.94 0.90
N ARG A 621 -8.79 31.67 0.41
CA ARG A 621 -8.02 31.32 -0.80
C ARG A 621 -7.19 30.06 -0.65
N ILE A 622 -6.72 29.71 0.56
CA ILE A 622 -6.05 28.43 0.79
C ILE A 622 -7.05 27.27 0.94
N MET A 623 -8.26 27.52 1.48
CA MET A 623 -9.31 26.50 1.55
C MET A 623 -9.82 26.09 0.16
N LYS A 624 -9.85 26.99 -0.82
CA LYS A 624 -10.16 26.66 -2.22
C LYS A 624 -9.24 25.61 -2.86
N LEU A 625 -8.08 25.31 -2.28
CA LEU A 625 -7.25 24.18 -2.75
C LEU A 625 -7.94 22.82 -2.53
N LYS A 626 -8.90 22.72 -1.60
CA LYS A 626 -9.77 21.56 -1.41
C LYS A 626 -10.68 21.28 -2.62
N GLU A 627 -11.00 22.29 -3.44
CA GLU A 627 -11.73 22.10 -4.71
C GLU A 627 -10.91 21.29 -5.72
N LYS A 628 -9.57 21.42 -5.69
CA LYS A 628 -8.63 20.66 -6.53
C LYS A 628 -8.28 19.29 -5.95
N ASN A 629 -8.27 19.17 -4.62
CA ASN A 629 -7.99 17.93 -3.90
C ASN A 629 -8.91 17.81 -2.66
N PRO A 630 -10.07 17.16 -2.76
CA PRO A 630 -11.03 17.04 -1.65
C PRO A 630 -10.51 16.30 -0.41
N LEU A 631 -9.42 15.54 -0.54
CA LEU A 631 -8.77 14.82 0.57
C LEU A 631 -7.74 15.68 1.32
N LEU A 632 -7.40 16.85 0.79
CA LEU A 632 -6.44 17.79 1.37
C LEU A 632 -6.91 18.31 2.73
N LYS A 633 -6.04 18.23 3.73
CA LYS A 633 -6.25 18.82 5.05
C LYS A 633 -5.48 20.12 5.18
N VAL A 634 -6.10 21.14 5.75
CA VAL A 634 -5.46 22.45 5.98
C VAL A 634 -5.50 22.76 7.47
N LEU A 635 -4.34 22.86 8.08
CA LEU A 635 -4.16 23.18 9.50
C LEU A 635 -3.65 24.62 9.67
N LEU A 636 -3.99 25.25 10.78
CA LEU A 636 -3.44 26.54 11.18
C LEU A 636 -2.33 26.34 12.20
N ALA A 637 -1.10 26.77 11.91
CA ALA A 637 -0.03 26.80 12.90
C ALA A 637 -0.11 28.07 13.74
N VAL A 638 0.10 27.95 15.05
CA VAL A 638 0.29 29.10 15.95
C VAL A 638 1.66 28.98 16.61
N GLY A 639 2.46 30.06 16.55
CA GLY A 639 3.80 30.11 17.13
C GLY A 639 4.91 30.48 16.14
N GLY A 640 5.99 29.71 16.16
CA GLY A 640 7.17 29.88 15.32
C GLY A 640 8.26 30.80 15.88
N TRP A 641 9.42 30.80 15.23
CA TRP A 641 10.64 31.46 15.69
C TRP A 641 10.47 32.92 16.14
N ALA A 642 9.79 33.73 15.33
CA ALA A 642 9.57 35.16 15.62
C ALA A 642 8.59 35.42 16.77
N PHE A 643 7.77 34.43 17.13
CA PHE A 643 6.80 34.47 18.23
C PHE A 643 7.45 34.01 19.55
N GLY A 644 8.25 32.95 19.47
CA GLY A 644 9.06 32.42 20.56
C GLY A 644 8.26 31.94 21.78
N SER A 645 8.97 31.74 22.89
CA SER A 645 8.45 30.97 24.03
C SER A 645 7.56 31.77 24.98
N LYS A 646 7.60 33.11 24.94
CA LYS A 646 6.94 33.95 25.97
C LYS A 646 5.40 33.92 25.90
N PRO A 647 4.73 34.08 24.75
CA PRO A 647 3.27 34.15 24.75
C PRO A 647 2.62 32.82 25.18
N PHE A 648 3.26 31.69 24.85
CA PHE A 648 2.84 30.38 25.36
C PHE A 648 2.95 30.27 26.88
N ARG A 649 4.06 30.74 27.49
CA ARG A 649 4.16 30.83 28.97
C ARG A 649 3.06 31.71 29.56
N ASP A 650 2.92 32.94 29.07
CA ASP A 650 1.91 33.91 29.55
C ASP A 650 0.47 33.35 29.46
N LEU A 651 0.20 32.48 28.47
CA LEU A 651 -1.04 31.73 28.33
C LEU A 651 -1.15 30.60 29.37
N THR A 652 -0.16 29.71 29.44
CA THR A 652 -0.21 28.48 30.24
C THR A 652 0.00 28.68 31.74
N GLU A 653 0.61 29.80 32.16
CA GLU A 653 0.72 30.22 33.58
C GLU A 653 -0.64 30.32 34.29
N ASN A 654 -1.75 30.38 33.54
CA ASN A 654 -3.09 30.46 34.11
C ASN A 654 -4.09 29.56 33.37
N VAL A 655 -4.58 28.54 34.07
CA VAL A 655 -5.55 27.56 33.52
C VAL A 655 -6.82 28.21 32.95
N PHE A 656 -7.28 29.36 33.47
CA PHE A 656 -8.44 30.05 32.89
C PHE A 656 -8.11 30.76 31.56
N ARG A 657 -6.88 31.26 31.38
CA ARG A 657 -6.41 31.79 30.09
C ARG A 657 -6.25 30.66 29.09
N MET A 658 -5.52 29.61 29.47
CA MET A 658 -5.28 28.42 28.66
C MET A 658 -6.60 27.80 28.18
N ASN A 659 -7.56 27.58 29.09
CA ASN A 659 -8.87 27.04 28.73
C ASN A 659 -9.69 28.01 27.87
N GLY A 660 -9.59 29.33 28.11
CA GLY A 660 -10.19 30.34 27.24
C GLY A 660 -9.71 30.23 25.80
N PHE A 661 -8.39 30.20 25.61
CA PHE A 661 -7.74 29.98 24.31
C PHE A 661 -8.14 28.66 23.66
N VAL A 662 -8.23 27.56 24.41
CA VAL A 662 -8.63 26.24 23.89
C VAL A 662 -10.03 26.27 23.25
N TYR A 663 -11.01 26.93 23.85
CA TYR A 663 -12.36 27.02 23.26
C TYR A 663 -12.48 28.06 22.16
N ASP A 664 -11.81 29.21 22.33
CA ASP A 664 -11.72 30.28 21.33
C ASP A 664 -11.04 29.79 20.03
N SER A 665 -10.01 28.95 20.15
CA SER A 665 -9.36 28.27 19.01
C SER A 665 -10.33 27.40 18.21
N ILE A 666 -11.26 26.68 18.87
CA ILE A 666 -12.26 25.88 18.16
C ILE A 666 -13.21 26.79 17.36
N GLU A 667 -13.66 27.91 17.95
CA GLU A 667 -14.50 28.88 17.25
C GLU A 667 -13.77 29.47 16.02
N PHE A 668 -12.50 29.85 16.18
CA PHE A 668 -11.66 30.39 15.11
C PHE A 668 -11.40 29.39 13.98
N LEU A 669 -10.98 28.16 14.30
CA LEU A 669 -10.71 27.09 13.33
C LEU A 669 -11.98 26.73 12.54
N ARG A 670 -13.14 26.66 13.21
CA ARG A 670 -14.42 26.36 12.56
C ARG A 670 -14.98 27.54 11.78
N LYS A 671 -14.64 28.79 12.12
CA LYS A 671 -15.02 30.00 11.36
C LYS A 671 -14.36 30.04 9.98
N TYR A 672 -13.09 29.63 9.89
CA TYR A 672 -12.29 29.66 8.66
C TYR A 672 -12.03 28.27 8.06
N GLU A 673 -12.87 27.27 8.39
CA GLU A 673 -12.89 25.92 7.80
C GLU A 673 -11.58 25.11 7.86
N PHE A 674 -10.74 25.35 8.88
CA PHE A 674 -9.54 24.55 9.13
C PHE A 674 -9.88 23.13 9.62
N ASP A 675 -9.09 22.15 9.15
CA ASP A 675 -9.18 20.74 9.56
C ASP A 675 -8.46 20.47 10.89
N GLY A 676 -7.69 21.43 11.43
CA GLY A 676 -6.93 21.24 12.66
C GLY A 676 -5.96 22.37 12.98
N MET A 677 -5.17 22.17 14.03
CA MET A 677 -4.21 23.14 14.56
C MET A 677 -2.83 22.51 14.76
N ASP A 678 -1.79 23.28 14.47
CA ASP A 678 -0.39 22.92 14.72
C ASP A 678 0.19 23.86 15.79
N ILE A 679 0.88 23.32 16.79
CA ILE A 679 1.51 24.13 17.85
C ILE A 679 3.02 24.19 17.61
N ASP A 680 3.52 25.40 17.38
CA ASP A 680 4.94 25.67 17.16
C ASP A 680 5.54 26.50 18.31
N TRP A 681 5.66 25.86 19.48
CA TRP A 681 6.26 26.49 20.66
C TRP A 681 7.78 26.35 20.59
N GLU A 682 8.46 27.43 20.19
CA GLU A 682 9.93 27.50 20.13
C GLU A 682 10.55 28.24 21.34
N TYR A 683 11.23 27.59 22.28
CA TYR A 683 11.05 26.20 22.70
C TYR A 683 10.69 26.17 24.19
N PRO A 684 9.84 25.24 24.66
CA PRO A 684 9.69 24.97 26.10
C PRO A 684 11.04 24.59 26.71
N ARG A 685 11.37 25.13 27.88
CA ARG A 685 12.62 24.86 28.60
C ARG A 685 12.40 24.84 30.11
N GLY A 686 12.70 23.71 30.74
CA GLY A 686 12.52 23.49 32.18
C GLY A 686 11.28 22.65 32.50
N ALA A 687 11.18 22.21 33.75
CA ALA A 687 10.11 21.32 34.19
C ALA A 687 8.71 21.94 34.09
N ASP A 688 8.59 23.25 34.39
CA ASP A 688 7.31 23.96 34.36
C ASP A 688 6.79 24.11 32.93
N ASP A 689 7.63 24.57 31.99
CA ASP A 689 7.34 24.62 30.55
C ASP A 689 6.96 23.23 29.99
N ARG A 690 7.69 22.18 30.37
CA ARG A 690 7.43 20.80 29.94
C ARG A 690 6.05 20.32 30.39
N ALA A 691 5.69 20.57 31.65
CA ALA A 691 4.37 20.23 32.17
C ALA A 691 3.26 21.09 31.54
N ALA A 692 3.51 22.39 31.34
CA ALA A 692 2.60 23.33 30.71
C ALA A 692 2.28 22.99 29.25
N PHE A 693 3.29 22.58 28.46
CA PHE A 693 3.09 22.18 27.07
C PHE A 693 2.26 20.88 26.97
N VAL A 694 2.54 19.88 27.81
CA VAL A 694 1.71 18.67 27.91
C VAL A 694 0.26 19.01 28.30
N ALA A 695 0.05 19.93 29.24
CA ALA A 695 -1.27 20.38 29.64
C ALA A 695 -2.02 21.07 28.49
N LEU A 696 -1.38 21.99 27.77
CA LEU A 696 -1.98 22.68 26.61
C LEU A 696 -2.41 21.69 25.52
N ILE A 697 -1.51 20.77 25.13
CA ILE A 697 -1.79 19.76 24.10
C ILE A 697 -2.89 18.78 24.55
N LYS A 698 -2.92 18.40 25.82
CA LYS A 698 -3.99 17.57 26.40
C LYS A 698 -5.34 18.27 26.34
N GLU A 699 -5.45 19.50 26.84
CA GLU A 699 -6.73 20.21 26.88
C GLU A 699 -7.24 20.57 25.48
N LEU A 700 -6.35 20.91 24.53
CA LEU A 700 -6.70 21.04 23.11
C LEU A 700 -7.29 19.73 22.56
N ARG A 701 -6.64 18.58 22.77
CA ARG A 701 -7.17 17.28 22.32
C ARG A 701 -8.53 16.97 22.94
N LEU A 702 -8.67 17.15 24.26
CA LEU A 702 -9.92 16.86 24.97
C LEU A 702 -11.07 17.75 24.48
N ALA A 703 -10.80 19.03 24.19
CA ALA A 703 -11.80 19.94 23.65
C ALA A 703 -12.17 19.61 22.18
N PHE A 704 -11.19 19.24 21.34
CA PHE A 704 -11.41 18.83 19.94
C PHE A 704 -12.23 17.51 19.87
N GLU A 705 -11.91 16.54 20.72
CA GLU A 705 -12.68 15.29 20.87
C GLU A 705 -14.09 15.53 21.44
N GLY A 706 -14.23 16.51 22.34
CA GLY A 706 -15.51 16.93 22.89
C GLY A 706 -16.43 17.56 21.84
N GLU A 707 -15.92 18.52 21.05
CA GLU A 707 -16.69 19.19 19.99
C GLU A 707 -17.02 18.25 18.83
N HIS A 708 -16.09 17.37 18.42
CA HIS A 708 -16.35 16.34 17.42
C HIS A 708 -17.59 15.51 17.78
N LYS A 709 -17.68 15.05 19.03
CA LYS A 709 -18.76 14.17 19.52
C LYS A 709 -20.07 14.91 19.75
N SER A 710 -20.04 16.14 20.25
CA SER A 710 -21.26 16.91 20.55
C SER A 710 -21.82 17.64 19.33
N ALA A 711 -20.97 18.33 18.54
CA ALA A 711 -21.38 19.08 17.36
C ALA A 711 -21.47 18.23 16.09
N ARG A 712 -21.07 16.94 16.15
CA ARG A 712 -21.10 15.97 15.04
C ARG A 712 -20.32 16.44 13.79
N LYS A 713 -19.27 17.24 13.99
CA LYS A 713 -18.38 17.74 12.92
C LYS A 713 -17.15 16.85 12.75
N PRO A 714 -16.47 16.87 11.57
CA PRO A 714 -15.20 16.15 11.38
C PRO A 714 -14.16 16.52 12.44
N LYS A 715 -13.56 15.52 13.09
CA LYS A 715 -12.57 15.70 14.16
C LYS A 715 -11.43 16.64 13.74
N LEU A 716 -11.17 17.66 14.54
CA LEU A 716 -10.01 18.53 14.35
C LEU A 716 -8.71 17.75 14.63
N LEU A 717 -7.76 17.85 13.70
CA LEU A 717 -6.40 17.37 13.86
C LEU A 717 -5.63 18.27 14.85
N LEU A 718 -4.71 17.68 15.62
CA LEU A 718 -3.78 18.41 16.47
C LEU A 718 -2.36 17.89 16.25
N THR A 719 -1.48 18.74 15.76
CA THR A 719 -0.07 18.44 15.50
C THR A 719 0.84 19.44 16.24
N ALA A 720 2.14 19.19 16.22
CA ALA A 720 3.12 20.15 16.71
C ALA A 720 4.40 20.10 15.88
N ALA A 721 4.98 21.27 15.61
CA ALA A 721 6.36 21.41 15.17
C ALA A 721 7.29 21.23 16.38
N VAL A 722 8.35 20.44 16.22
CA VAL A 722 9.25 20.08 17.34
C VAL A 722 10.72 20.03 16.91
N PRO A 723 11.68 20.38 17.80
CA PRO A 723 13.09 20.50 17.45
C PRO A 723 13.78 19.16 17.24
N ALA A 724 14.77 19.14 16.36
CA ALA A 724 15.74 18.06 16.21
C ALA A 724 16.81 18.02 17.33
N SER A 725 16.99 19.10 18.09
CA SER A 725 18.01 19.17 19.15
C SER A 725 17.68 18.26 20.34
N PHE A 726 18.50 17.24 20.56
CA PHE A 726 18.39 16.33 21.70
C PHE A 726 18.45 17.04 23.07
N GLU A 727 19.09 18.21 23.14
CA GLU A 727 19.14 19.03 24.36
C GLU A 727 17.82 19.77 24.60
N ALA A 728 17.19 20.28 23.54
CA ALA A 728 15.85 20.88 23.63
C ALA A 728 14.79 19.83 24.02
N ILE A 729 14.82 18.65 23.38
CA ILE A 729 13.95 17.50 23.72
C ILE A 729 14.08 17.18 25.21
N ALA A 730 15.30 16.95 25.70
CA ALA A 730 15.55 16.62 27.10
C ALA A 730 15.14 17.72 28.09
N ALA A 731 15.29 19.00 27.71
CA ALA A 731 14.99 20.14 28.56
C ALA A 731 13.51 20.54 28.61
N GLY A 732 12.72 20.25 27.56
CA GLY A 732 11.39 20.85 27.36
C GLY A 732 10.24 19.91 27.04
N TYR A 733 10.49 18.65 26.64
CA TYR A 733 9.46 17.80 26.04
C TYR A 733 9.22 16.52 26.84
N ASP A 734 7.94 16.16 27.00
CA ASP A 734 7.53 14.86 27.51
C ASP A 734 7.01 14.00 26.36
N VAL A 735 7.94 13.37 25.64
CA VAL A 735 7.65 12.69 24.37
C VAL A 735 6.55 11.61 24.49
N PRO A 736 6.54 10.73 25.53
CA PRO A 736 5.48 9.75 25.70
C PRO A 736 4.09 10.34 25.99
N GLU A 737 4.00 11.45 26.73
CA GLU A 737 2.70 12.10 26.98
C GLU A 737 2.21 12.86 25.75
N LEU A 738 3.07 13.65 25.09
CA LEU A 738 2.73 14.37 23.86
C LEU A 738 2.26 13.43 22.75
N ALA A 739 2.92 12.28 22.58
CA ALA A 739 2.56 11.28 21.57
C ALA A 739 1.19 10.61 21.79
N LYS A 740 0.61 10.67 23.01
CA LYS A 740 -0.79 10.26 23.24
C LYS A 740 -1.76 11.21 22.58
N TYR A 741 -1.51 12.51 22.69
CA TYR A 741 -2.48 13.55 22.38
C TYR A 741 -2.31 14.16 20.99
N LEU A 742 -1.12 14.14 20.39
CA LEU A 742 -0.88 14.59 19.02
C LEU A 742 -1.32 13.52 18.00
N ASP A 743 -1.87 13.93 16.85
CA ASP A 743 -2.05 13.04 15.69
C ASP A 743 -0.69 12.77 15.03
N TYR A 744 0.06 13.83 14.74
CA TYR A 744 1.37 13.80 14.10
C TYR A 744 2.35 14.75 14.79
N ILE A 745 3.64 14.45 14.68
CA ILE A 745 4.76 15.18 15.28
C ILE A 745 5.71 15.59 14.14
N ASN A 746 5.77 16.89 13.83
CA ASN A 746 6.54 17.45 12.72
C ASN A 746 7.96 17.77 13.21
N VAL A 747 8.90 16.84 13.04
CA VAL A 747 10.28 16.98 13.56
C VAL A 747 11.13 17.80 12.61
N MET A 748 11.61 18.96 13.06
CA MET A 748 12.40 19.91 12.30
C MET A 748 13.85 19.45 12.14
N THR A 749 14.06 18.42 11.31
CA THR A 749 15.36 17.80 11.02
C THR A 749 16.19 18.57 9.98
N TYR A 750 16.37 19.86 10.25
CA TYR A 750 17.15 20.83 9.50
C TYR A 750 17.66 21.92 10.46
N ASP A 751 18.35 22.94 9.96
CA ASP A 751 19.02 23.98 10.77
C ASP A 751 19.97 23.38 11.83
N PHE A 752 20.60 22.25 11.51
CA PHE A 752 21.64 21.64 12.35
C PHE A 752 22.91 22.51 12.42
N HIS A 753 23.18 23.23 11.35
CA HIS A 753 24.33 24.11 11.17
C HIS A 753 23.93 25.38 10.42
N GLY A 754 24.56 26.52 10.77
CA GLY A 754 24.21 27.82 10.18
C GLY A 754 25.07 28.96 10.71
N GLN A 755 24.76 30.20 10.31
CA GLN A 755 25.58 31.40 10.53
C GLN A 755 25.84 31.81 12.00
N TRP A 756 25.35 31.03 12.97
CA TRP A 756 25.64 31.15 14.40
C TRP A 756 26.89 30.36 14.84
N GLU A 757 27.54 29.65 13.91
CA GLU A 757 28.78 28.89 14.13
C GLU A 757 30.01 29.53 13.46
N ASP A 758 31.19 29.36 14.06
CA ASP A 758 32.48 29.84 13.53
C ASP A 758 33.05 28.95 12.39
N THR A 759 32.34 27.90 11.98
CA THR A 759 32.75 26.98 10.90
C THR A 759 31.58 26.56 10.01
N VAL A 760 31.82 26.30 8.72
CA VAL A 760 30.77 25.76 7.82
C VAL A 760 30.30 24.38 8.27
N GLY A 761 28.99 24.19 8.24
CA GLY A 761 28.32 22.91 8.45
C GLY A 761 27.10 22.78 7.55
N HIS A 762 26.66 21.55 7.28
CA HIS A 762 25.53 21.31 6.38
C HIS A 762 24.18 21.54 7.08
N ASN A 763 23.20 22.14 6.38
CA ASN A 763 21.86 22.42 6.91
C ASN A 763 21.17 21.17 7.52
N SER A 764 21.17 20.08 6.74
CA SER A 764 20.31 18.90 6.95
C SER A 764 21.01 17.55 6.68
N PRO A 765 22.25 17.30 7.16
CA PRO A 765 22.98 16.08 6.83
C PRO A 765 22.22 14.82 7.29
N LEU A 766 22.10 13.81 6.41
CA LEU A 766 21.39 12.57 6.76
C LEU A 766 22.19 11.77 7.79
N PHE A 767 23.49 11.60 7.54
CA PHE A 767 24.44 10.92 8.42
C PHE A 767 25.60 11.86 8.82
N PRO A 768 26.38 11.53 9.85
CA PRO A 768 27.47 12.39 10.29
C PRO A 768 28.82 12.01 9.65
N LEU A 769 29.73 12.97 9.57
CA LEU A 769 31.12 12.70 9.18
C LEU A 769 31.79 11.72 10.15
N ASN A 770 32.63 10.83 9.62
CA ASN A 770 33.47 9.91 10.40
C ASN A 770 34.41 10.66 11.34
N SER A 771 34.90 11.83 10.92
CA SER A 771 35.75 12.74 11.71
C SER A 771 35.01 13.55 12.78
N ALA A 772 33.68 13.65 12.72
CA ALA A 772 32.90 14.51 13.60
C ALA A 772 33.00 14.10 15.08
N SER A 773 32.91 15.10 15.96
CA SER A 773 32.87 14.91 17.41
C SER A 773 31.62 14.15 17.86
N SER A 774 31.65 13.58 19.06
CA SER A 774 30.48 12.88 19.66
C SER A 774 29.26 13.79 19.92
N PHE A 775 29.41 15.11 19.76
CA PHE A 775 28.32 16.08 19.76
C PHE A 775 27.76 16.26 18.34
N GLN A 776 28.61 16.64 17.38
CA GLN A 776 28.24 16.81 15.96
C GLN A 776 27.65 15.53 15.35
N LYS A 777 28.05 14.33 15.82
CA LYS A 777 27.45 13.04 15.43
C LYS A 777 25.97 12.87 15.79
N LYS A 778 25.38 13.83 16.49
CA LYS A 778 23.94 13.92 16.82
C LYS A 778 23.19 14.97 16.00
N LEU A 779 23.90 15.81 15.25
CA LEU A 779 23.34 16.91 14.47
C LEU A 779 23.01 16.43 13.05
N THR A 780 22.13 15.43 12.96
CA THR A 780 21.76 14.76 11.70
C THR A 780 20.30 14.33 11.68
N VAL A 781 19.74 14.18 10.47
CA VAL A 781 18.37 13.69 10.28
C VAL A 781 18.19 12.31 10.92
N ASP A 782 19.15 11.41 10.72
CA ASP A 782 19.11 10.05 11.28
C ASP A 782 19.05 10.05 12.81
N PHE A 783 19.94 10.80 13.47
CA PHE A 783 19.99 10.84 14.92
C PHE A 783 18.76 11.52 15.52
N ALA A 784 18.35 12.67 14.98
CA ALA A 784 17.24 13.45 15.53
C ALA A 784 15.90 12.71 15.43
N ALA A 785 15.60 12.11 14.29
CA ALA A 785 14.38 11.31 14.11
C ALA A 785 14.35 10.09 15.03
N LYS A 786 15.49 9.38 15.15
CA LYS A 786 15.63 8.23 16.05
C LYS A 786 15.64 8.61 17.53
N GLU A 787 16.09 9.80 17.90
CA GLU A 787 16.03 10.29 19.28
C GLU A 787 14.57 10.48 19.73
N TRP A 788 13.71 11.07 18.90
CA TRP A 788 12.28 11.16 19.18
C TRP A 788 11.63 9.78 19.37
N ALA A 789 11.94 8.82 18.49
CA ALA A 789 11.46 7.44 18.64
C ALA A 789 11.98 6.77 19.93
N ARG A 790 13.27 6.93 20.23
CA ARG A 790 13.95 6.39 21.43
C ARG A 790 13.41 6.99 22.74
N GLN A 791 12.88 8.20 22.70
CA GLN A 791 12.20 8.86 23.82
C GLN A 791 10.71 8.46 23.94
N GLY A 792 10.18 7.66 23.02
CA GLY A 792 8.85 7.04 23.12
C GLY A 792 7.80 7.52 22.10
N ALA A 793 8.18 8.29 21.08
CA ALA A 793 7.26 8.63 20.00
C ALA A 793 7.03 7.43 19.04
N PRO A 794 5.78 7.12 18.64
CA PRO A 794 5.50 6.12 17.62
C PRO A 794 6.04 6.55 16.25
N MET A 795 6.75 5.66 15.56
CA MET A 795 7.37 5.93 14.25
C MET A 795 6.33 6.43 13.24
N GLU A 796 5.14 5.85 13.24
CA GLU A 796 4.01 6.17 12.37
C GLU A 796 3.37 7.54 12.63
N LYS A 797 3.69 8.19 13.75
CA LYS A 797 3.30 9.58 14.08
C LYS A 797 4.42 10.59 13.80
N LEU A 798 5.68 10.15 13.66
CA LEU A 798 6.82 11.03 13.36
C LEU A 798 6.82 11.40 11.87
N ILE A 799 6.79 12.69 11.60
CA ILE A 799 6.81 13.29 10.27
C ILE A 799 8.13 14.05 10.12
N ILE A 800 8.98 13.63 9.19
CA ILE A 800 10.39 14.05 9.15
C ILE A 800 10.58 15.30 8.28
N GLY A 801 11.23 16.32 8.84
CA GLY A 801 11.48 17.61 8.21
C GLY A 801 12.53 17.57 7.11
N MET A 802 12.13 17.95 5.91
CA MET A 802 12.94 18.04 4.70
C MET A 802 12.98 19.53 4.29
N PRO A 803 14.13 20.22 4.41
CA PRO A 803 14.22 21.62 3.99
C PRO A 803 14.25 21.70 2.47
N VAL A 804 13.56 22.69 1.91
CA VAL A 804 13.66 23.07 0.49
C VAL A 804 14.40 24.39 0.33
N TYR A 805 15.46 24.55 1.12
CA TYR A 805 16.32 25.72 1.25
C TYR A 805 17.73 25.30 1.73
N GLY A 806 18.68 26.24 1.68
CA GLY A 806 20.04 26.05 2.19
C GLY A 806 20.45 27.09 3.22
N ARG A 807 21.37 26.71 4.11
CA ARG A 807 22.07 27.64 5.00
C ARG A 807 23.42 28.01 4.38
N THR A 808 23.79 29.29 4.46
CA THR A 808 24.91 29.87 3.72
C THR A 808 25.93 30.56 4.61
N PHE A 809 27.17 30.60 4.14
CA PHE A 809 28.31 31.13 4.90
C PHE A 809 29.27 31.92 4.01
N THR A 810 29.93 32.92 4.61
CA THR A 810 31.10 33.59 4.04
C THR A 810 32.36 32.97 4.64
N LEU A 811 33.11 32.20 3.85
CA LEU A 811 34.39 31.57 4.21
C LEU A 811 35.45 32.61 4.59
N ALA A 812 36.28 32.30 5.59
CA ALA A 812 37.44 33.11 5.97
C ALA A 812 38.63 32.95 5.00
N ASP A 813 38.72 31.80 4.34
CA ASP A 813 39.75 31.48 3.33
C ASP A 813 39.08 30.75 2.15
N PRO A 814 38.99 31.35 0.94
CA PRO A 814 38.44 30.69 -0.25
C PRO A 814 39.11 29.37 -0.64
N ALA A 815 40.33 29.09 -0.14
CA ALA A 815 41.01 27.82 -0.36
C ALA A 815 40.57 26.71 0.61
N LYS A 816 39.75 27.03 1.63
CA LYS A 816 39.15 26.09 2.60
C LYS A 816 37.63 26.09 2.45
N PHE A 817 37.10 25.15 1.68
CA PHE A 817 35.67 25.03 1.39
C PHE A 817 35.01 23.75 1.92
N ASP A 818 35.80 22.81 2.45
CA ASP A 818 35.29 21.57 3.04
C ASP A 818 34.57 21.84 4.39
N ILE A 819 33.68 20.91 4.77
CA ILE A 819 32.89 21.00 6.00
C ILE A 819 33.83 21.09 7.23
N GLY A 820 33.58 22.07 8.10
CA GLY A 820 34.47 22.44 9.20
C GLY A 820 35.48 23.57 8.90
N ALA A 821 35.49 24.15 7.70
CA ALA A 821 36.30 25.33 7.39
C ALA A 821 35.80 26.60 8.13
N GLU A 822 36.72 27.50 8.49
CA GLU A 822 36.46 28.74 9.25
C GLU A 822 35.62 29.75 8.44
N VAL A 823 34.66 30.42 9.10
CA VAL A 823 33.79 31.44 8.48
C VAL A 823 33.94 32.82 9.13
N LEU A 824 33.48 33.86 8.43
CA LEU A 824 33.46 35.24 8.92
C LEU A 824 32.09 35.69 9.40
N LYS A 825 31.03 35.16 8.77
CA LYS A 825 29.60 35.50 8.93
C LYS A 825 28.75 34.60 8.01
N GLY A 826 27.43 34.82 7.97
CA GLY A 826 26.54 34.22 6.99
C GLY A 826 26.90 34.56 5.54
N GLY A 827 26.39 33.75 4.60
CA GLY A 827 26.52 34.01 3.17
C GLY A 827 25.67 35.21 2.74
N GLU A 828 26.03 35.81 1.62
CA GLU A 828 25.33 36.98 1.06
C GLU A 828 23.83 36.70 0.86
N ALA A 829 23.00 37.71 1.17
CA ALA A 829 21.56 37.57 1.23
C ALA A 829 20.93 37.33 -0.16
N GLY A 830 19.97 36.41 -0.22
CA GLY A 830 19.24 36.08 -1.44
C GLY A 830 18.48 37.26 -2.06
N ARG A 831 18.36 37.26 -3.38
CA ARG A 831 17.71 38.33 -4.17
C ARG A 831 16.22 38.53 -3.85
N TYR A 832 15.56 37.48 -3.37
CA TYR A 832 14.13 37.39 -3.14
C TYR A 832 13.78 37.06 -1.69
N THR A 833 14.60 36.26 -1.00
CA THR A 833 14.45 35.99 0.45
C THR A 833 14.97 37.16 1.28
N GLY A 834 16.10 37.77 0.90
CA GLY A 834 16.69 38.93 1.58
C GLY A 834 17.33 38.65 2.95
N GLU A 835 17.48 37.39 3.33
CA GLU A 835 18.05 36.95 4.61
C GLU A 835 19.54 36.59 4.44
N GLU A 836 20.42 37.18 5.27
CA GLU A 836 21.83 36.77 5.32
C GLU A 836 21.93 35.36 5.93
N GLY A 837 22.79 34.50 5.39
CA GLY A 837 22.95 33.12 5.87
C GLY A 837 21.88 32.11 5.41
N PHE A 838 21.03 32.47 4.45
CA PHE A 838 19.91 31.66 3.96
C PHE A 838 19.67 31.88 2.45
N LEU A 839 19.28 30.82 1.72
CA LEU A 839 18.80 30.90 0.34
C LEU A 839 17.67 29.90 0.10
N SER A 840 16.65 30.30 -0.66
CA SER A 840 15.65 29.36 -1.20
C SER A 840 16.26 28.42 -2.26
N TYR A 841 15.57 27.33 -2.62
CA TYR A 841 16.08 26.44 -3.68
C TYR A 841 16.21 27.15 -5.04
N TYR A 842 15.28 28.04 -5.40
CA TYR A 842 15.41 28.83 -6.64
C TYR A 842 16.56 29.85 -6.61
N GLU A 843 16.95 30.35 -5.44
CA GLU A 843 18.15 31.18 -5.28
C GLU A 843 19.44 30.35 -5.26
N ILE A 844 19.37 29.10 -4.80
CA ILE A 844 20.46 28.13 -4.97
C ILE A 844 20.63 27.79 -6.45
N CYS A 845 19.57 27.71 -7.24
CA CYS A 845 19.67 27.59 -8.70
C CYS A 845 20.34 28.82 -9.34
N ASP A 846 20.02 30.06 -8.91
CA ASP A 846 20.78 31.26 -9.31
C ASP A 846 22.28 31.10 -8.95
N PHE A 847 22.61 30.62 -7.75
CA PHE A 847 23.99 30.39 -7.30
C PHE A 847 24.71 29.29 -8.10
N LEU A 848 24.01 28.22 -8.49
CA LEU A 848 24.56 27.09 -9.27
C LEU A 848 24.73 27.41 -10.76
N HIS A 849 23.95 28.33 -11.32
CA HIS A 849 24.07 28.79 -12.71
C HIS A 849 25.22 29.78 -12.94
N GLU A 850 25.83 30.31 -11.87
CA GLU A 850 26.90 31.30 -11.94
C GLU A 850 28.27 30.71 -12.29
N ASP A 851 29.03 31.44 -13.12
CA ASP A 851 30.36 31.00 -13.56
C ASP A 851 31.32 30.78 -12.38
N ASN A 852 32.03 29.65 -12.41
CA ASN A 852 32.97 29.18 -11.38
C ASN A 852 32.35 28.71 -10.04
N THR A 853 31.02 28.52 -9.95
CA THR A 853 30.44 27.73 -8.85
C THR A 853 30.88 26.27 -8.94
N THR A 854 31.30 25.70 -7.81
CA THR A 854 31.64 24.28 -7.66
C THR A 854 30.60 23.58 -6.80
N LEU A 855 29.94 22.56 -7.36
CA LEU A 855 29.04 21.66 -6.64
C LEU A 855 29.81 20.41 -6.19
N VAL A 856 29.70 20.08 -4.90
CA VAL A 856 30.32 18.93 -4.24
C VAL A 856 29.23 18.03 -3.68
N TRP A 857 29.45 16.71 -3.70
CA TRP A 857 28.60 15.73 -3.02
C TRP A 857 29.37 15.10 -1.85
N ASP A 858 28.89 15.29 -0.63
CA ASP A 858 29.45 14.60 0.52
C ASP A 858 28.91 13.16 0.61
N ASN A 859 29.80 12.18 0.53
CA ASN A 859 29.44 10.76 0.53
C ASN A 859 29.35 10.15 1.94
N GLU A 860 29.75 10.84 2.99
CA GLU A 860 29.51 10.40 4.36
C GLU A 860 28.14 10.90 4.85
N GLN A 861 27.82 12.18 4.61
CA GLN A 861 26.57 12.83 5.00
C GLN A 861 25.40 12.62 4.02
N GLN A 862 25.68 12.17 2.79
CA GLN A 862 24.71 11.91 1.70
C GLN A 862 23.91 13.17 1.28
N VAL A 863 24.60 14.29 1.13
CA VAL A 863 24.05 15.62 0.80
C VAL A 863 25.00 16.43 -0.08
N PRO A 864 24.49 17.38 -0.90
CA PRO A 864 25.32 18.30 -1.66
C PRO A 864 25.72 19.55 -0.86
N PHE A 865 26.84 20.18 -1.25
CA PHE A 865 27.11 21.59 -0.93
C PHE A 865 27.73 22.27 -2.15
N ALA A 866 27.59 23.59 -2.26
CA ALA A 866 28.18 24.35 -3.35
C ALA A 866 28.94 25.58 -2.83
N TYR A 867 29.99 25.99 -3.54
CA TYR A 867 30.75 27.18 -3.20
C TYR A 867 31.23 27.96 -4.44
N ARG A 868 31.39 29.27 -4.29
CA ARG A 868 31.90 30.20 -5.31
C ARG A 868 32.67 31.32 -4.62
N GLY A 869 33.97 31.43 -4.90
CA GLY A 869 34.83 32.41 -4.21
C GLY A 869 34.86 32.15 -2.69
N ASN A 870 34.40 33.11 -1.90
CA ASN A 870 34.22 32.94 -0.45
C ASN A 870 32.78 32.59 -0.03
N GLN A 871 31.83 32.43 -0.95
CA GLN A 871 30.44 32.08 -0.61
C GLN A 871 30.23 30.57 -0.66
N TRP A 872 29.49 30.03 0.31
CA TRP A 872 29.24 28.60 0.49
C TRP A 872 27.77 28.35 0.86
N VAL A 873 27.16 27.27 0.37
CA VAL A 873 25.78 26.85 0.69
C VAL A 873 25.66 25.33 0.85
N GLY A 874 25.07 24.90 1.96
CA GLY A 874 24.68 23.51 2.21
C GLY A 874 23.16 23.37 2.14
N PHE A 875 22.66 22.46 1.31
CA PHE A 875 21.27 22.38 0.89
C PHE A 875 20.84 20.95 0.52
N ASP A 876 19.55 20.73 0.31
CA ASP A 876 19.04 19.48 -0.23
C ASP A 876 18.75 19.59 -1.74
N ASP A 877 19.11 18.56 -2.50
CA ASP A 877 18.79 18.44 -3.93
C ASP A 877 17.86 17.25 -4.21
N GLU A 878 17.50 17.09 -5.48
CA GLU A 878 16.70 15.97 -5.96
C GLU A 878 17.33 14.59 -5.71
N ARG A 879 18.59 14.48 -5.26
CA ARG A 879 19.29 13.21 -4.98
C ARG A 879 19.38 12.92 -3.48
N SER A 880 19.74 13.92 -2.67
CA SER A 880 19.76 13.78 -1.21
C SER A 880 18.36 13.52 -0.66
N LEU A 881 17.34 14.22 -1.18
CA LEU A 881 15.96 13.97 -0.78
C LEU A 881 15.48 12.56 -1.14
N LYS A 882 15.77 12.04 -2.35
CA LYS A 882 15.45 10.64 -2.70
C LYS A 882 16.16 9.62 -1.80
N THR A 883 17.39 9.93 -1.40
CA THR A 883 18.17 9.10 -0.47
C THR A 883 17.56 9.16 0.94
N LYS A 884 17.09 10.32 1.39
CA LYS A 884 16.34 10.50 2.64
C LYS A 884 14.99 9.79 2.62
N ILE A 885 14.21 9.82 1.53
CA ILE A 885 12.98 9.02 1.43
C ILE A 885 13.29 7.52 1.49
N THR A 886 14.36 7.06 0.84
CA THR A 886 14.78 5.64 0.89
C THR A 886 15.14 5.20 2.31
N TRP A 887 15.86 6.04 3.06
CA TRP A 887 16.13 5.83 4.49
C TRP A 887 14.84 5.83 5.33
N LEU A 888 13.96 6.82 5.11
CA LEU A 888 12.70 7.00 5.85
C LEU A 888 11.79 5.76 5.73
N LYS A 889 11.66 5.22 4.51
CA LYS A 889 10.95 3.98 4.20
C LYS A 889 11.54 2.75 4.87
N THR A 890 12.87 2.73 5.03
CA THR A 890 13.60 1.61 5.66
C THR A 890 13.45 1.61 7.18
N GLU A 891 13.37 2.79 7.80
CA GLU A 891 13.19 2.96 9.25
C GLU A 891 11.71 2.88 9.68
N GLY A 892 10.78 3.27 8.81
CA GLY A 892 9.34 3.11 9.03
C GLY A 892 8.60 4.35 9.58
N PHE A 893 9.06 5.56 9.27
CA PHE A 893 8.44 6.80 9.77
C PHE A 893 7.12 7.18 9.06
N GLY A 894 6.26 7.94 9.74
CA GLY A 894 4.89 8.25 9.33
C GLY A 894 4.69 9.13 8.11
N GLY A 895 5.74 9.80 7.62
CA GLY A 895 5.70 10.72 6.50
C GLY A 895 6.80 11.78 6.52
N ILE A 896 6.67 12.78 5.64
CA ILE A 896 7.55 13.97 5.55
C ILE A 896 6.81 15.27 5.80
N MET A 897 7.57 16.26 6.24
CA MET A 897 7.18 17.66 6.37
C MET A 897 8.18 18.50 5.57
N VAL A 898 7.71 19.51 4.83
CA VAL A 898 8.57 20.48 4.13
C VAL A 898 8.40 21.87 4.71
N TRP A 899 9.54 22.47 5.07
CA TRP A 899 9.67 23.89 5.33
C TRP A 899 10.44 24.53 4.17
N SER A 900 9.83 25.38 3.34
CA SER A 900 8.39 25.64 3.17
C SER A 900 8.06 25.61 1.67
N VAL A 901 6.81 25.37 1.29
CA VAL A 901 6.42 25.15 -0.11
C VAL A 901 6.74 26.35 -1.03
N ASP A 902 6.88 27.54 -0.44
CA ASP A 902 7.26 28.79 -1.08
C ASP A 902 8.79 29.01 -1.28
N LEU A 903 9.60 28.01 -0.90
CA LEU A 903 11.07 28.00 -1.04
C LEU A 903 11.59 26.98 -2.07
N ASP A 904 10.82 25.92 -2.38
CA ASP A 904 11.05 25.05 -3.55
C ASP A 904 10.83 25.85 -4.85
N ASP A 905 11.29 25.35 -6.01
CA ASP A 905 11.11 26.04 -7.30
C ASP A 905 9.68 25.88 -7.85
N PHE A 906 8.75 26.58 -7.23
CA PHE A 906 7.35 26.68 -7.64
C PHE A 906 7.14 27.38 -9.00
N ARG A 907 8.19 27.99 -9.58
CA ARG A 907 8.14 28.69 -10.87
C ARG A 907 8.61 27.80 -12.03
N GLY A 908 9.47 26.81 -11.77
CA GLY A 908 10.12 25.97 -12.77
C GLY A 908 11.38 26.61 -13.39
N TYR A 909 11.99 27.54 -12.67
CA TYR A 909 13.19 28.29 -13.08
C TYR A 909 14.48 27.44 -13.12
N CYS A 910 14.60 26.43 -12.25
CA CYS A 910 15.74 25.51 -12.16
C CYS A 910 15.85 24.53 -13.34
N GLY A 911 14.91 24.57 -14.30
CA GLY A 911 14.95 23.77 -15.53
C GLY A 911 14.39 22.35 -15.43
N THR A 912 14.22 21.78 -14.24
CA THR A 912 13.57 20.47 -14.04
C THR A 912 12.03 20.55 -13.88
N GLY A 913 11.47 21.76 -13.92
CA GLY A 913 10.02 22.03 -13.86
C GLY A 913 9.55 22.44 -12.46
N LYS A 914 8.27 22.83 -12.32
CA LYS A 914 7.71 23.31 -11.04
C LYS A 914 7.77 22.24 -9.93
N TYR A 915 8.16 22.65 -8.72
CA TYR A 915 8.26 21.84 -7.50
C TYR A 915 9.18 20.60 -7.64
N PRO A 916 10.45 20.78 -8.06
CA PRO A 916 11.34 19.66 -8.33
C PRO A 916 11.67 18.86 -7.08
N LEU A 917 11.90 19.51 -5.93
CA LEU A 917 12.25 18.83 -4.68
C LEU A 917 11.04 18.06 -4.12
N LEU A 918 9.87 18.71 -4.03
CA LEU A 918 8.66 18.08 -3.52
C LEU A 918 8.17 16.92 -4.43
N LYS A 919 8.29 17.05 -5.75
CA LYS A 919 7.99 15.95 -6.69
C LYS A 919 9.01 14.82 -6.63
N ALA A 920 10.29 15.12 -6.44
CA ALA A 920 11.30 14.11 -6.21
C ALA A 920 11.00 13.27 -4.95
N MET A 921 10.52 13.90 -3.88
CA MET A 921 10.13 13.19 -2.66
C MET A 921 8.83 12.38 -2.82
N ASN A 922 7.77 12.99 -3.34
CA ASN A 922 6.47 12.33 -3.52
C ASN A 922 6.57 11.08 -4.38
N LYS A 923 7.39 11.12 -5.44
CA LYS A 923 7.60 9.98 -6.32
C LYS A 923 8.20 8.76 -5.60
N GLU A 924 9.18 8.96 -4.73
CA GLU A 924 9.79 7.86 -3.96
C GLU A 924 8.87 7.36 -2.83
N LEU A 925 7.75 8.04 -2.55
CA LEU A 925 6.72 7.63 -1.58
C LEU A 925 5.54 6.86 -2.23
N GLU A 926 5.43 6.80 -3.57
CA GLU A 926 4.30 6.19 -4.31
C GLU A 926 4.07 4.69 -4.03
N ASP A 927 5.07 3.99 -3.51
CA ASP A 927 5.07 2.56 -3.13
C ASP A 927 5.13 2.33 -1.61
N TYR A 928 5.20 3.38 -0.80
CA TYR A 928 5.37 3.26 0.64
C TYR A 928 4.02 3.21 1.38
N MET A 929 3.93 2.32 2.37
CA MET A 929 2.82 2.25 3.33
C MET A 929 3.39 2.23 4.75
N VAL A 930 2.83 3.08 5.61
CA VAL A 930 3.19 3.21 7.02
C VAL A 930 2.43 2.17 7.84
N GLU A 931 3.13 1.39 8.65
CA GLU A 931 2.54 0.38 9.53
C GLU A 931 2.12 1.02 10.87
N LEU A 932 0.84 0.89 11.23
CA LEU A 932 0.23 1.44 12.44
C LEU A 932 0.26 0.40 13.58
N LYS A 933 1.09 0.65 14.60
CA LYS A 933 1.32 -0.21 15.78
C LYS A 933 0.79 0.41 17.07
N TYR A 934 0.56 1.72 17.08
CA TYR A 934 0.23 2.51 18.26
C TYR A 934 -1.22 2.38 18.71
N ASN A 935 -1.44 1.53 19.72
CA ASN A 935 -2.74 1.32 20.38
C ASN A 935 -3.00 2.29 21.55
N GLY A 936 -2.62 3.56 21.41
CA GLY A 936 -2.84 4.59 22.43
C GLY A 936 -4.25 5.21 22.42
N PRO A 937 -4.59 6.05 23.42
CA PRO A 937 -5.96 6.53 23.63
C PRO A 937 -6.49 7.46 22.53
N TYR A 938 -5.60 8.11 21.76
CA TYR A 938 -5.95 8.84 20.56
C TYR A 938 -5.03 8.37 19.42
N SER A 939 -5.55 7.43 18.63
CA SER A 939 -4.96 6.97 17.37
C SER A 939 -5.16 8.01 16.27
N THR A 940 -4.27 8.01 15.28
CA THR A 940 -4.43 8.80 14.05
C THR A 940 -5.64 8.32 13.25
N PRO A 941 -6.45 9.21 12.66
CA PRO A 941 -7.52 8.83 11.73
C PRO A 941 -7.00 7.91 10.60
N ARG A 942 -7.60 6.72 10.49
CA ARG A 942 -7.18 5.66 9.55
C ARG A 942 -7.70 5.91 8.13
N GLY A 943 -8.93 6.39 8.00
CA GLY A 943 -9.59 6.77 6.75
C GLY A 943 -10.80 7.67 7.00
N ASP A 944 -11.47 8.12 5.94
CA ASP A 944 -12.62 9.06 6.00
C ASP A 944 -13.95 8.35 6.35
N GLY A 945 -13.91 7.50 7.38
CA GLY A 945 -15.04 6.70 7.83
C GLY A 945 -16.06 7.53 8.61
N SER A 946 -17.08 8.04 7.93
CA SER A 946 -18.25 8.63 8.60
C SER A 946 -19.03 7.54 9.35
N GLU A 947 -18.91 7.49 10.68
CA GLU A 947 -19.66 6.53 11.50
C GLU A 947 -21.19 6.70 11.32
N PRO A 948 -21.99 5.61 11.34
CA PRO A 948 -23.44 5.68 11.15
C PRO A 948 -24.14 6.58 12.19
N ILE A 949 -24.74 7.67 11.71
CA ILE A 949 -25.40 8.67 12.56
C ILE A 949 -26.68 8.10 13.18
N VAL A 950 -26.65 7.83 14.48
CA VAL A 950 -27.87 7.63 15.28
C VAL A 950 -28.38 9.00 15.76
N GLU A 951 -29.64 9.32 15.50
CA GLU A 951 -30.25 10.57 15.99
C GLU A 951 -30.57 10.50 17.49
N GLN A 952 -30.01 11.44 18.25
CA GLN A 952 -30.60 11.94 19.49
C GLN A 952 -30.40 13.45 19.54
N LYS A 953 -31.48 14.18 19.85
CA LYS A 953 -31.52 15.64 20.00
C LYS A 953 -31.74 15.94 21.48
N LEU A 954 -30.80 16.66 22.11
CA LEU A 954 -30.68 16.75 23.57
C LEU A 954 -30.54 18.18 24.12
N CYS A 955 -30.55 19.20 23.27
CA CYS A 955 -30.46 20.61 23.68
C CYS A 955 -31.62 21.40 23.09
N ASP A 956 -32.64 21.64 23.90
CA ASP A 956 -33.68 22.65 23.67
C ASP A 956 -33.52 23.73 24.75
N ASP A 957 -33.35 25.00 24.35
CA ASP A 957 -33.99 26.17 24.96
C ASP A 957 -33.55 27.49 24.29
N GLU A 958 -34.51 28.41 24.13
CA GLU A 958 -34.28 29.73 23.55
C GLU A 958 -33.82 30.73 24.65
N GLY A 959 -32.55 31.17 24.62
CA GLY A 959 -32.13 32.24 25.53
C GLY A 959 -30.64 32.60 25.61
N GLY A 960 -29.73 31.78 25.09
CA GLY A 960 -28.28 32.08 25.11
C GLY A 960 -27.62 32.08 26.49
N ALA A 961 -28.34 31.69 27.55
CA ALA A 961 -27.78 31.46 28.87
C ALA A 961 -26.96 30.15 28.87
N VAL A 962 -25.81 30.16 29.56
CA VAL A 962 -25.00 28.95 29.74
C VAL A 962 -25.72 28.03 30.73
N SER A 963 -26.11 26.84 30.27
CA SER A 963 -26.76 25.80 31.06
C SER A 963 -25.88 24.56 31.17
N PHE A 964 -26.05 23.78 32.24
CA PHE A 964 -25.17 22.66 32.58
C PHE A 964 -25.99 21.40 32.90
N HIS A 965 -25.72 20.30 32.19
CA HIS A 965 -26.51 19.06 32.19
C HIS A 965 -25.59 17.85 32.30
N ARG A 966 -25.98 16.76 32.97
CA ARG A 966 -25.13 15.57 33.10
C ARG A 966 -25.10 14.78 31.79
N ASP A 967 -24.01 14.07 31.53
CA ASP A 967 -24.05 13.00 30.53
C ASP A 967 -24.94 11.83 31.03
N ALA A 968 -25.63 11.18 30.10
CA ALA A 968 -26.56 10.10 30.40
C ALA A 968 -25.89 8.74 30.64
N ASN A 969 -24.63 8.60 30.19
CA ASN A 969 -23.88 7.36 30.08
C ASN A 969 -22.64 7.32 31.01
N ASP A 970 -22.01 8.46 31.28
CA ASP A 970 -20.89 8.59 32.22
C ASP A 970 -21.16 9.66 33.29
N CYS A 971 -21.25 9.24 34.56
CA CYS A 971 -21.50 10.12 35.70
C CYS A 971 -20.38 11.15 35.94
N LYS A 972 -19.17 10.94 35.41
CA LYS A 972 -18.05 11.90 35.48
C LYS A 972 -18.11 12.98 34.41
N MET A 973 -19.03 12.87 33.45
CA MET A 973 -19.11 13.75 32.29
C MET A 973 -20.33 14.67 32.37
N TYR A 974 -20.19 15.88 31.83
CA TYR A 974 -21.28 16.86 31.78
C TYR A 974 -21.18 17.81 30.57
N PHE A 975 -22.33 18.23 30.09
CA PHE A 975 -22.46 19.19 29.00
C PHE A 975 -22.59 20.61 29.53
N VAL A 976 -21.89 21.53 28.87
CA VAL A 976 -22.09 22.98 29.00
C VAL A 976 -22.73 23.46 27.71
N CYS A 977 -24.00 23.82 27.74
CA CYS A 977 -24.75 24.28 26.58
C CYS A 977 -24.77 25.81 26.56
N GLN A 978 -24.14 26.39 25.53
CA GLN A 978 -24.03 27.83 25.32
C GLN A 978 -24.74 28.19 24.01
N GLY A 979 -26.03 28.57 24.12
CA GLY A 979 -26.92 28.63 22.96
C GLY A 979 -27.12 27.23 22.37
N THR A 980 -26.96 27.09 21.05
CA THR A 980 -27.05 25.80 20.35
C THR A 980 -25.78 24.94 20.41
N VAL A 981 -24.69 25.44 21.02
CA VAL A 981 -23.42 24.72 21.09
C VAL A 981 -23.28 23.98 22.42
N GLN A 982 -23.05 22.68 22.33
CA GLN A 982 -22.87 21.77 23.46
C GLN A 982 -21.37 21.47 23.65
N HIS A 983 -20.77 21.87 24.76
CA HIS A 983 -19.36 21.56 25.07
C HIS A 983 -19.31 20.45 26.12
N HIS A 984 -18.81 19.27 25.75
CA HIS A 984 -18.62 18.18 26.72
C HIS A 984 -17.44 18.48 27.66
N LYS A 985 -17.56 18.09 28.94
CA LYS A 985 -16.57 18.31 30.01
C LYS A 985 -16.43 17.05 30.86
N THR A 986 -15.26 16.86 31.44
CA THR A 986 -14.98 15.83 32.45
C THR A 986 -14.81 16.48 33.81
N CYS A 987 -15.32 15.84 34.86
CA CYS A 987 -15.04 16.23 36.23
C CYS A 987 -13.60 15.86 36.66
N PRO A 988 -12.98 16.62 37.58
CA PRO A 988 -11.69 16.26 38.16
C PRO A 988 -11.70 14.86 38.80
N ASP A 989 -10.54 14.22 38.87
CA ASP A 989 -10.42 12.83 39.33
C ASP A 989 -11.10 12.57 40.69
N SER A 990 -11.87 11.48 40.74
CA SER A 990 -12.75 11.06 41.85
C SER A 990 -14.05 11.86 42.05
N LEU A 991 -14.33 12.89 41.25
CA LEU A 991 -15.59 13.62 41.28
C LEU A 991 -16.56 13.14 40.18
N VAL A 992 -17.86 13.29 40.44
CA VAL A 992 -18.96 13.12 39.48
C VAL A 992 -19.71 14.44 39.31
N TYR A 993 -20.45 14.59 38.22
CA TYR A 993 -21.22 15.81 38.00
C TYR A 993 -22.56 15.78 38.74
N ASN A 994 -22.71 16.66 39.72
CA ASN A 994 -23.93 16.91 40.47
C ASN A 994 -24.85 17.83 39.65
N GLU A 995 -25.96 17.27 39.17
CA GLU A 995 -26.91 17.95 38.30
C GLU A 995 -27.86 18.92 39.01
N ASP A 996 -28.01 18.82 40.34
CA ASP A 996 -28.80 19.75 41.15
C ASP A 996 -27.98 21.00 41.50
N GLU A 997 -26.74 20.81 41.96
CA GLU A 997 -25.83 21.91 42.37
C GLU A 997 -25.02 22.50 41.20
N LYS A 998 -25.10 21.89 40.01
CA LYS A 998 -24.42 22.30 38.75
C LYS A 998 -22.89 22.37 38.86
N VAL A 999 -22.29 21.46 39.62
CA VAL A 999 -20.85 21.37 39.87
C VAL A 999 -20.36 19.92 39.88
N CYS A 1000 -19.05 19.74 39.72
CA CYS A 1000 -18.40 18.46 40.05
C CYS A 1000 -18.20 18.36 41.56
N ASP A 1001 -18.71 17.31 42.18
CA ASP A 1001 -18.58 17.01 43.62
C ASP A 1001 -18.33 15.50 43.81
N TRP A 1002 -18.11 15.06 45.05
CA TRP A 1002 -17.98 13.63 45.34
C TRP A 1002 -19.31 12.88 45.09
N PRO A 1003 -19.26 11.63 44.57
CA PRO A 1003 -20.42 10.75 44.49
C PRO A 1003 -20.96 10.38 45.88
#